data_AF-A0A511QFL9-F1
#
_entry.id   AF-A0A511QFL9-F1
#
_cell.length_a   1.000
_cell.length_b   1.000
_cell.length_c   1.000
_cell.angle_alpha   90.00
_cell.angle_beta   90.00
_cell.angle_gamma   90.00
#
_symmetry.space_group_name_H-M   'P 1'
#
loop_
_entity.id
_entity.type
_entity.pdbx_description
1 polymer ?
#
loop_
_entity_poly.entity_id
_entity_poly.type
_entity_poly.pdbx_seq_one_letter_code
_entity_poly.pdbx_strand_id
1 'polypeptide(L)'
;MSQQRNFHPPILTQDVETLFKQLDSYDDPCLLFLYANNLEQWRYQILLNTLQDEKISTSEIYQLSVDVSFCLCFDDATSIQVLADELINKAKESGTSVFLSVFRHNCLAKPKDTFDWGVVQLKKLVETSTSDMDLAINDFTDRTNWPGLEEYTRPKETNPLTEQFIKEEPKLGWLIRIAKRFGFASKKINLAELEQLSSLSMVRPFIESLPNGEALWHYVLTGHGKDILDEQNAFIDLDGVLLLVHANRFAPEFYRHILDVLRYDSIPEQNDIHDDFERVIYELAEELLEAETGRATKQTCMLRLLDIFYHIFDQTTWSDNIYEILVETEGSSCLTDAEFKARYSRPTTEDTDNVTAETQQAILELLDDFEDYHFCSYKQWRSIEKIFVDKRLAVNPNCWKGSEPSSHLLLASILLYKDKQTNINDSNTQALRQLIDDLLLPEILRLIESDLEHDETLPNAFVTWLHSDSTDIDFDSIQQLKSVLAGDIGMDAHRTKHQAQPHTQLFSSISDFMPILASCYWLQLSEPRLLTQKVITMALRLAPQATLSCFTRLQMPFSGRFKNDKQKKQLLVDLSKIEIDAYDFLTFEVRLAQSHDIPRYRKLVRKYAKLKKDKQQLWDIALAKVTPRIRDYFYLDVYRLAPKVATPLLTQRSDMLDELINKTSHFDDDFIKTMFTHDELSFSERREFLPEKYKLPIVIESEVERIKQVSRFAWFILADQKLKLIAVSGEEKLDSEAKLLDFAKYSANFYVIINDSVERNTITTKLHSFISYTEREKRLKQGIQDFLSGKLTFEHYQNKFDHYSDSKVYDIYIENYCEYSTCILPQILAEPDEQVQLRLIKLLCSHRTRGKRILRKIAENMFFDHYLTNGRADFEMRHDPELDVDDLTDDWIERWQNFHKELEHKINAVQ
;
A
#
# COMPACT_ATOMS: atom_id res chain seq x y z
N MET A 1 28.44 -33.34 -34.50
CA MET A 1 28.15 -32.48 -35.67
C MET A 1 27.01 -31.59 -35.24
N SER A 2 27.25 -30.31 -34.95
CA SER A 2 26.19 -29.36 -34.63
C SER A 2 25.31 -29.19 -35.86
N GLN A 3 24.03 -29.55 -35.78
CA GLN A 3 23.08 -29.14 -36.81
C GLN A 3 23.14 -27.62 -36.91
N GLN A 4 23.45 -27.11 -38.10
CA GLN A 4 23.49 -25.68 -38.35
C GLN A 4 22.03 -25.18 -38.21
N ARG A 5 21.70 -24.60 -37.04
CA ARG A 5 20.37 -24.06 -36.77
C ARG A 5 20.21 -22.80 -37.62
N ASN A 6 19.33 -22.86 -38.62
CA ASN A 6 19.04 -21.70 -39.46
C ASN A 6 18.16 -20.73 -38.67
N PHE A 7 18.77 -19.74 -38.02
CA PHE A 7 18.04 -18.67 -37.37
C PHE A 7 17.66 -17.59 -38.39
N HIS A 8 16.35 -17.41 -38.59
CA HIS A 8 15.81 -16.32 -39.39
C HIS A 8 15.47 -15.15 -38.45
N PRO A 9 16.29 -14.08 -38.40
CA PRO A 9 16.04 -12.97 -37.49
C PRO A 9 14.67 -12.37 -37.79
N PRO A 10 13.79 -12.26 -36.78
CA PRO A 10 12.47 -11.67 -36.96
C PRO A 10 12.58 -10.20 -37.36
N ILE A 11 11.66 -9.75 -38.21
CA ILE A 11 11.53 -8.35 -38.62
C ILE A 11 10.34 -7.76 -37.87
N LEU A 12 10.48 -6.53 -37.40
CA LEU A 12 9.39 -5.78 -36.78
C LEU A 12 8.22 -5.63 -37.79
N THR A 13 7.06 -6.21 -37.45
CA THR A 13 5.86 -6.17 -38.30
C THR A 13 5.01 -4.93 -37.99
N GLN A 14 4.12 -4.55 -38.92
CA GLN A 14 3.23 -3.39 -38.73
C GLN A 14 2.26 -3.58 -37.55
N ASP A 15 1.87 -4.82 -37.26
CA ASP A 15 1.02 -5.14 -36.11
C ASP A 15 1.76 -4.90 -34.79
N VAL A 16 3.03 -5.31 -34.70
CA VAL A 16 3.87 -5.03 -33.52
C VAL A 16 4.21 -3.54 -33.41
N GLU A 17 4.43 -2.83 -34.52
CA GLU A 17 4.57 -1.36 -34.48
C GLU A 17 3.30 -0.67 -33.99
N THR A 18 2.12 -1.24 -34.25
CA THR A 18 0.85 -0.71 -33.76
C THR A 18 0.69 -1.01 -32.27
N LEU A 19 1.05 -2.21 -31.83
CA LEU A 19 1.10 -2.59 -30.41
C LEU A 19 2.03 -1.66 -29.62
N PHE A 20 3.22 -1.35 -30.14
CA PHE A 20 4.16 -0.44 -29.48
C PHE A 20 3.67 1.00 -29.37
N LYS A 21 2.73 1.43 -30.23
CA LYS A 21 2.09 2.76 -30.10
C LYS A 21 0.99 2.78 -29.04
N GLN A 22 0.54 1.62 -28.58
CA GLN A 22 -0.44 1.50 -27.51
C GLN A 22 0.24 1.51 -26.13
N LEU A 23 1.55 1.30 -26.07
CA LEU A 23 2.32 1.42 -24.83
C LEU A 23 2.43 2.88 -24.43
N ASP A 24 2.03 3.18 -23.20
CA ASP A 24 2.22 4.50 -22.60
C ASP A 24 3.62 4.63 -21.95
N SER A 25 3.88 5.76 -21.31
CA SER A 25 5.17 6.04 -20.65
C SER A 25 5.36 5.35 -19.28
N TYR A 26 4.35 4.64 -18.79
CA TYR A 26 4.33 3.88 -17.54
C TYR A 26 4.35 2.37 -17.79
N ASP A 27 3.99 1.92 -19.00
CA ASP A 27 4.07 0.51 -19.39
C ASP A 27 5.53 0.02 -19.47
N ASP A 28 5.88 -0.99 -18.67
CA ASP A 28 7.19 -1.64 -18.65
C ASP A 28 7.14 -3.15 -18.98
N PRO A 29 6.45 -3.56 -20.06
CA PRO A 29 6.19 -4.97 -20.35
C PRO A 29 7.48 -5.74 -20.63
N CYS A 30 7.45 -7.04 -20.36
CA CYS A 30 8.45 -7.98 -20.84
C CYS A 30 8.17 -8.37 -22.30
N LEU A 31 9.13 -8.13 -23.18
CA LEU A 31 9.13 -8.62 -24.55
C LEU A 31 9.60 -10.06 -24.55
N LEU A 32 8.68 -10.98 -24.82
CA LEU A 32 8.94 -12.41 -24.85
C LEU A 32 9.07 -12.89 -26.29
N PHE A 33 10.21 -13.51 -26.61
CA PHE A 33 10.48 -14.14 -27.90
C PHE A 33 10.70 -15.65 -27.72
N LEU A 34 9.86 -16.44 -28.36
CA LEU A 34 9.93 -17.89 -28.34
C LEU A 34 10.35 -18.42 -29.71
N TYR A 35 11.55 -19.00 -29.81
CA TYR A 35 12.00 -19.75 -30.98
C TYR A 35 11.76 -21.25 -30.78
N ALA A 36 11.18 -21.93 -31.76
CA ALA A 36 11.22 -23.39 -31.82
C ALA A 36 11.24 -23.93 -33.25
N ASN A 37 11.92 -25.05 -33.48
CA ASN A 37 12.05 -25.64 -34.80
C ASN A 37 10.72 -26.25 -35.32
N ASN A 38 10.09 -25.58 -36.28
CA ASN A 38 9.11 -26.13 -37.24
C ASN A 38 7.86 -26.89 -36.69
N LEU A 39 7.24 -26.39 -35.62
CA LEU A 39 5.89 -26.80 -35.22
C LEU A 39 5.04 -25.57 -34.86
N GLU A 40 4.54 -24.86 -35.88
CA GLU A 40 3.75 -23.63 -35.73
C GLU A 40 2.59 -23.79 -34.74
N GLN A 41 1.81 -24.88 -34.89
CA GLN A 41 0.69 -25.19 -34.00
C GLN A 41 1.13 -25.50 -32.56
N TRP A 42 2.27 -26.18 -32.38
CA TRP A 42 2.77 -26.54 -31.05
C TRP A 42 3.24 -25.31 -30.28
N ARG A 43 3.99 -24.41 -30.93
CA ARG A 43 4.49 -23.17 -30.30
C ARG A 43 3.35 -22.26 -29.86
N TYR A 44 2.38 -22.01 -30.74
CA TYR A 44 1.25 -21.15 -30.43
C TYR A 44 0.42 -21.75 -29.29
N GLN A 45 0.08 -23.03 -29.36
CA GLN A 45 -0.77 -23.67 -28.36
C GLN A 45 -0.11 -23.76 -26.99
N ILE A 46 1.18 -24.07 -26.91
CA ILE A 46 1.88 -24.15 -25.63
C ILE A 46 2.13 -22.78 -25.03
N LEU A 47 2.52 -21.79 -25.85
CA LEU A 47 2.66 -20.43 -25.35
C LEU A 47 1.33 -19.92 -24.81
N LEU A 48 0.24 -20.05 -25.60
CA LEU A 48 -1.09 -19.64 -25.19
C LEU A 48 -1.57 -20.36 -23.92
N ASN A 49 -1.46 -21.69 -23.89
CA ASN A 49 -1.89 -22.47 -22.73
C ASN A 49 -1.07 -22.10 -21.49
N THR A 50 0.25 -21.91 -21.62
CA THR A 50 1.10 -21.59 -20.46
C THR A 50 0.84 -20.17 -19.96
N LEU A 51 0.60 -19.21 -20.85
CA LEU A 51 0.19 -17.86 -20.47
C LEU A 51 -1.15 -17.87 -19.73
N GLN A 52 -2.12 -18.65 -20.20
CA GLN A 52 -3.43 -18.82 -19.55
C GLN A 52 -3.32 -19.56 -18.21
N ASP A 53 -2.57 -20.65 -18.17
CA ASP A 53 -2.32 -21.46 -16.98
C ASP A 53 -1.69 -20.60 -15.89
N GLU A 54 -0.67 -19.80 -16.20
CA GLU A 54 0.01 -18.93 -15.25
C GLU A 54 -0.71 -17.59 -15.00
N LYS A 55 -1.86 -17.36 -15.66
CA LYS A 55 -2.65 -16.11 -15.58
C LYS A 55 -1.82 -14.85 -15.90
N ILE A 56 -0.87 -14.97 -16.83
CA ILE A 56 -0.02 -13.86 -17.25
C ILE A 56 -0.83 -12.92 -18.14
N SER A 57 -0.82 -11.63 -17.79
CA SER A 57 -1.43 -10.58 -18.61
C SER A 57 -0.57 -10.38 -19.86
N THR A 58 -1.14 -10.61 -21.05
CA THR A 58 -0.40 -10.49 -22.30
C THR A 58 -1.12 -9.74 -23.40
N SER A 59 -0.34 -9.24 -24.35
CA SER A 59 -0.84 -8.90 -25.68
C SER A 59 -1.28 -10.17 -26.45
N GLU A 60 -1.82 -9.96 -27.64
CA GLU A 60 -1.92 -11.03 -28.63
C GLU A 60 -0.53 -11.64 -28.94
N ILE A 61 -0.52 -12.91 -29.33
CA ILE A 61 0.70 -13.61 -29.75
C ILE A 61 0.89 -13.37 -31.25
N TYR A 62 1.98 -12.69 -31.61
CA TYR A 62 2.36 -12.40 -32.99
C TYR A 62 3.37 -13.42 -33.49
N GLN A 63 3.19 -13.87 -34.73
CA GLN A 63 4.19 -14.66 -35.42
C GLN A 63 5.11 -13.74 -36.22
N LEU A 64 6.38 -13.65 -35.80
CA LEU A 64 7.36 -12.76 -36.45
C LEU A 64 8.11 -13.44 -37.59
N SER A 65 8.25 -14.77 -37.52
CA SER A 65 8.85 -15.58 -38.57
C SER A 65 8.33 -17.03 -38.53
N VAL A 66 8.82 -17.88 -39.44
CA VAL A 66 8.48 -19.32 -39.44
C VAL A 66 8.87 -19.99 -38.12
N ASP A 67 9.87 -19.46 -37.41
CA ASP A 67 10.43 -20.09 -36.23
C ASP A 67 10.24 -19.29 -34.93
N VAL A 68 9.74 -18.04 -34.99
CA VAL A 68 9.68 -17.13 -33.85
C VAL A 68 8.27 -16.59 -33.59
N SER A 69 7.82 -16.74 -32.35
CA SER A 69 6.61 -16.13 -31.79
C SER A 69 6.97 -15.02 -30.79
N PHE A 70 6.11 -14.03 -30.66
CA PHE A 70 6.32 -12.83 -29.85
C PHE A 70 5.05 -12.39 -29.13
N CYS A 71 5.17 -11.98 -27.88
CA CYS A 71 4.12 -11.24 -27.18
C CYS A 71 4.74 -10.29 -26.13
N LEU A 72 3.93 -9.35 -25.67
CA LEU A 72 4.21 -8.55 -24.48
C LEU A 72 3.56 -9.21 -23.26
N CYS A 73 4.28 -9.24 -22.15
CA CYS A 73 3.79 -9.71 -20.86
C CYS A 73 3.87 -8.57 -19.84
N PHE A 74 2.80 -8.31 -19.09
CA PHE A 74 2.67 -7.16 -18.18
C PHE A 74 2.78 -7.58 -16.71
N ASP A 75 3.67 -8.53 -16.42
CA ASP A 75 3.82 -9.16 -15.12
C ASP A 75 5.21 -8.93 -14.52
N ASP A 76 5.34 -9.09 -13.20
CA ASP A 76 6.59 -8.90 -12.47
C ASP A 76 7.67 -9.96 -12.82
N ALA A 77 8.93 -9.66 -12.50
CA ALA A 77 10.08 -10.51 -12.81
C ALA A 77 9.96 -11.95 -12.28
N THR A 78 9.29 -12.15 -11.14
CA THR A 78 9.07 -13.49 -10.56
C THR A 78 8.10 -14.28 -11.43
N SER A 79 6.98 -13.67 -11.82
CA SER A 79 5.97 -14.28 -12.70
C SER A 79 6.57 -14.62 -14.07
N ILE A 80 7.39 -13.73 -14.62
CA ILE A 80 8.07 -13.93 -15.90
C ILE A 80 9.11 -15.05 -15.85
N GLN A 81 9.91 -15.13 -14.78
CA GLN A 81 10.85 -16.23 -14.57
C GLN A 81 10.14 -17.58 -14.57
N VAL A 82 8.97 -17.66 -13.97
CA VAL A 82 8.20 -18.91 -13.92
C VAL A 82 7.62 -19.25 -15.28
N LEU A 83 6.98 -18.30 -15.95
CA LEU A 83 6.49 -18.52 -17.31
C LEU A 83 7.60 -19.12 -18.17
N ALA A 84 8.81 -18.58 -18.06
CA ALA A 84 9.96 -19.06 -18.79
C ALA A 84 10.42 -20.48 -18.38
N ASP A 85 10.51 -20.77 -17.08
CA ASP A 85 10.84 -22.11 -16.58
C ASP A 85 9.83 -23.16 -17.07
N GLU A 86 8.53 -22.83 -17.04
CA GLU A 86 7.45 -23.73 -17.44
C GLU A 86 7.45 -24.00 -18.95
N LEU A 87 7.70 -22.97 -19.78
CA LEU A 87 7.88 -23.13 -21.21
C LEU A 87 9.07 -24.06 -21.54
N ILE A 88 10.18 -23.93 -20.82
CA ILE A 88 11.35 -24.82 -20.97
C ILE A 88 11.04 -26.24 -20.50
N ASN A 89 10.27 -26.42 -19.42
CA ASN A 89 9.88 -27.75 -18.94
C ASN A 89 8.93 -28.45 -19.92
N LYS A 90 7.91 -27.76 -20.42
CA LYS A 90 7.00 -28.29 -21.44
C LYS A 90 7.76 -28.67 -22.73
N ALA A 91 8.79 -27.89 -23.10
CA ALA A 91 9.68 -28.21 -24.22
C ALA A 91 10.53 -29.47 -23.98
N LYS A 92 11.03 -29.66 -22.75
CA LYS A 92 11.74 -30.90 -22.35
C LYS A 92 10.84 -32.11 -22.47
N GLU A 93 9.61 -32.03 -21.98
CA GLU A 93 8.66 -33.12 -21.98
C GLU A 93 8.25 -33.54 -23.39
N SER A 94 8.13 -32.58 -24.31
CA SER A 94 7.79 -32.85 -25.71
C SER A 94 8.99 -33.23 -26.59
N GLY A 95 10.22 -33.08 -26.09
CA GLY A 95 11.44 -33.26 -26.88
C GLY A 95 11.62 -32.19 -27.98
N THR A 96 11.07 -30.98 -27.78
CA THR A 96 11.15 -29.90 -28.76
C THR A 96 12.32 -28.98 -28.46
N SER A 97 13.08 -28.60 -29.50
CA SER A 97 14.13 -27.58 -29.36
C SER A 97 13.52 -26.19 -29.25
N VAL A 98 13.75 -25.51 -28.11
CA VAL A 98 13.11 -24.24 -27.75
C VAL A 98 14.14 -23.26 -27.16
N PHE A 99 14.20 -22.05 -27.70
CA PHE A 99 15.02 -20.96 -27.16
C PHE A 99 14.12 -19.79 -26.78
N LEU A 100 14.23 -19.35 -25.54
CA LEU A 100 13.39 -18.30 -24.99
C LEU A 100 14.24 -17.10 -24.60
N SER A 101 13.89 -15.93 -25.14
CA SER A 101 14.47 -14.65 -24.76
C SER A 101 13.37 -13.78 -24.16
N VAL A 102 13.62 -13.26 -22.97
CA VAL A 102 12.71 -12.30 -22.32
C VAL A 102 13.48 -11.05 -21.97
N PHE A 103 12.95 -9.91 -22.41
CA PHE A 103 13.61 -8.63 -22.22
C PHE A 103 12.60 -7.61 -21.67
N ARG A 104 12.80 -7.14 -20.44
CA ARG A 104 11.94 -6.12 -19.85
C ARG A 104 12.11 -4.79 -20.59
N HIS A 105 11.02 -4.14 -20.91
CA HIS A 105 11.04 -2.82 -21.49
C HIS A 105 11.30 -1.80 -20.39
N ASN A 106 12.28 -0.91 -20.60
CA ASN A 106 12.41 0.29 -19.78
C ASN A 106 11.50 1.35 -20.40
N CYS A 107 10.54 1.86 -19.64
CA CYS A 107 9.57 2.85 -20.09
C CYS A 107 10.17 4.17 -20.62
N LEU A 108 11.47 4.41 -20.39
CA LEU A 108 12.22 5.54 -20.99
C LEU A 108 12.88 5.23 -22.34
N ALA A 109 13.03 3.95 -22.69
CA ALA A 109 13.59 3.53 -23.97
C ALA A 109 12.50 3.51 -25.04
N LYS A 110 12.88 3.48 -26.32
CA LYS A 110 11.89 3.22 -27.37
C LYS A 110 11.61 1.72 -27.39
N PRO A 111 10.34 1.26 -27.38
CA PRO A 111 10.01 -0.18 -27.45
C PRO A 111 10.69 -0.92 -28.60
N LYS A 112 10.89 -0.21 -29.72
CA LYS A 112 11.63 -0.71 -30.89
C LYS A 112 13.09 -1.05 -30.58
N ASP A 113 13.77 -0.26 -29.76
CA ASP A 113 15.16 -0.51 -29.39
C ASP A 113 15.23 -1.76 -28.49
N THR A 114 14.31 -1.88 -27.52
CA THR A 114 14.16 -3.09 -26.69
C THR A 114 13.85 -4.32 -27.52
N PHE A 115 13.00 -4.20 -28.55
CA PHE A 115 12.72 -5.29 -29.48
C PHE A 115 13.98 -5.74 -30.20
N ASP A 116 14.75 -4.82 -30.77
CA ASP A 116 16.02 -5.13 -31.45
C ASP A 116 17.00 -5.81 -30.47
N TRP A 117 17.04 -5.41 -29.20
CA TRP A 117 17.87 -6.04 -28.17
C TRP A 117 17.43 -7.47 -27.84
N GLY A 118 16.12 -7.71 -27.68
CA GLY A 118 15.56 -9.04 -27.48
C GLY A 118 15.87 -9.98 -28.65
N VAL A 119 15.79 -9.49 -29.90
CA VAL A 119 16.16 -10.27 -31.09
C VAL A 119 17.64 -10.66 -31.08
N VAL A 120 18.52 -9.73 -30.71
CA VAL A 120 19.96 -10.01 -30.61
C VAL A 120 20.27 -10.99 -29.47
N GLN A 121 19.58 -10.87 -28.32
CA GLN A 121 19.70 -11.84 -27.21
C GLN A 121 19.25 -13.24 -27.67
N LEU A 122 18.10 -13.34 -28.33
CA LEU A 122 17.60 -14.61 -28.86
C LEU A 122 18.56 -15.23 -29.88
N LYS A 123 19.10 -14.40 -30.80
CA LYS A 123 20.08 -14.87 -31.80
C LYS A 123 21.31 -15.47 -31.13
N LYS A 124 21.87 -14.76 -30.14
CA LYS A 124 23.05 -15.21 -29.38
C LYS A 124 22.74 -16.53 -28.67
N LEU A 125 21.57 -16.64 -28.06
CA LEU A 125 21.10 -17.85 -27.39
C LEU A 125 21.05 -19.05 -28.36
N VAL A 126 20.46 -18.88 -29.54
CA VAL A 126 20.36 -19.92 -30.58
C VAL A 126 21.74 -20.33 -31.13
N GLU A 127 22.64 -19.37 -31.35
CA GLU A 127 23.96 -19.59 -31.96
C GLU A 127 25.01 -20.16 -31.00
N THR A 128 24.92 -19.82 -29.71
CA THR A 128 25.96 -20.16 -28.72
C THR A 128 25.59 -21.33 -27.81
N SER A 129 24.30 -21.67 -27.69
CA SER A 129 23.86 -22.74 -26.79
C SER A 129 24.30 -24.12 -27.28
N THR A 130 24.95 -24.87 -26.39
CA THR A 130 25.29 -26.29 -26.60
C THR A 130 24.09 -27.23 -26.36
N SER A 131 23.01 -26.70 -25.80
CA SER A 131 21.77 -27.39 -25.50
C SER A 131 20.77 -27.24 -26.65
N ASP A 132 19.80 -28.16 -26.77
CA ASP A 132 18.65 -27.99 -27.67
C ASP A 132 17.60 -27.02 -27.11
N MET A 133 17.79 -26.55 -25.87
CA MET A 133 16.88 -25.66 -25.18
C MET A 133 17.64 -24.73 -24.25
N ASP A 134 17.31 -23.45 -24.26
CA ASP A 134 17.99 -22.46 -23.43
C ASP A 134 17.09 -21.24 -23.16
N LEU A 135 17.45 -20.47 -22.14
CA LEU A 135 16.68 -19.32 -21.65
C LEU A 135 17.63 -18.16 -21.34
N ALA A 136 17.28 -16.96 -21.78
CA ALA A 136 17.86 -15.71 -21.31
C ALA A 136 16.76 -14.74 -20.86
N ILE A 137 16.89 -14.20 -19.65
CA ILE A 137 16.02 -13.16 -19.10
C ILE A 137 16.88 -11.94 -18.80
N ASN A 138 16.41 -10.77 -19.21
CA ASN A 138 16.98 -9.48 -18.83
C ASN A 138 15.87 -8.58 -18.29
N ASP A 139 15.84 -8.39 -16.98
CA ASP A 139 14.80 -7.65 -16.24
C ASP A 139 15.33 -6.36 -15.57
N PHE A 140 16.56 -5.96 -15.90
CA PHE A 140 17.32 -4.85 -15.32
C PHE A 140 17.66 -4.93 -13.82
N THR A 141 17.49 -6.09 -13.16
CA THR A 141 17.77 -6.23 -11.72
C THR A 141 19.26 -6.39 -11.38
N ASP A 142 20.04 -7.13 -12.18
CA ASP A 142 21.50 -7.26 -12.00
C ASP A 142 22.25 -6.15 -12.73
N ARG A 143 22.36 -4.97 -12.11
CA ARG A 143 23.07 -3.79 -12.66
C ARG A 143 24.58 -4.03 -12.88
N THR A 144 25.16 -5.02 -12.22
CA THR A 144 26.62 -5.29 -12.22
C THR A 144 27.08 -6.22 -13.35
N ASN A 145 26.23 -7.14 -13.81
CA ASN A 145 26.60 -8.12 -14.84
C ASN A 145 25.78 -7.99 -16.13
N TRP A 146 25.37 -6.79 -16.54
CA TRP A 146 24.70 -6.58 -17.82
C TRP A 146 25.51 -7.19 -18.99
N PRO A 147 25.10 -8.33 -19.56
CA PRO A 147 25.86 -8.97 -20.61
C PRO A 147 25.61 -8.18 -21.90
N GLY A 148 26.56 -7.32 -22.28
CA GLY A 148 26.63 -6.76 -23.62
C GLY A 148 25.95 -5.41 -23.86
N LEU A 149 25.76 -4.52 -22.87
CA LEU A 149 25.26 -3.15 -23.12
C LEU A 149 26.04 -2.43 -24.25
N GLU A 150 27.35 -2.68 -24.34
CA GLU A 150 28.22 -2.20 -25.45
C GLU A 150 27.89 -2.82 -26.83
N GLU A 151 27.33 -4.04 -26.86
CA GLU A 151 26.88 -4.72 -28.09
C GLU A 151 25.56 -4.11 -28.62
N TYR A 152 24.74 -3.52 -27.74
CA TYR A 152 23.40 -2.99 -28.03
C TYR A 152 23.35 -1.47 -28.28
N THR A 153 24.43 -0.74 -27.97
CA THR A 153 24.53 0.74 -28.06
C THR A 153 25.37 1.26 -29.22
N ARG A 154 25.92 0.39 -30.09
CA ARG A 154 26.72 0.86 -31.24
C ARG A 154 25.86 1.63 -32.26
N PRO A 155 26.25 2.84 -32.67
CA PRO A 155 25.54 3.57 -33.71
C PRO A 155 25.68 2.83 -35.05
N LYS A 156 24.55 2.57 -35.72
CA LYS A 156 24.51 2.11 -37.12
C LYS A 156 25.35 3.09 -37.95
N GLU A 157 26.32 2.58 -38.70
CA GLU A 157 27.17 3.36 -39.62
C GLU A 157 26.31 4.28 -40.49
N THR A 158 26.38 5.59 -40.21
CA THR A 158 25.64 6.59 -40.95
C THR A 158 26.33 6.88 -42.29
N ASN A 159 25.51 6.83 -43.34
CA ASN A 159 25.79 7.23 -44.71
C ASN A 159 26.55 8.59 -44.78
N PRO A 160 27.56 8.78 -45.67
CA PRO A 160 28.42 9.98 -45.68
C PRO A 160 27.76 11.26 -46.22
N LEU A 161 26.44 11.31 -46.35
CA LEU A 161 25.74 12.39 -47.05
C LEU A 161 25.02 13.40 -46.14
N THR A 162 25.18 13.30 -44.83
CA THR A 162 24.50 14.18 -43.85
C THR A 162 25.47 15.05 -43.03
N GLU A 163 26.69 15.27 -43.50
CA GLU A 163 27.71 16.09 -42.81
C GLU A 163 27.71 17.58 -43.22
N GLN A 164 26.67 18.08 -43.89
CA GLN A 164 26.60 19.48 -44.35
C GLN A 164 25.64 20.40 -43.59
N PHE A 165 24.93 19.92 -42.58
CA PHE A 165 24.11 20.80 -41.74
C PHE A 165 24.31 20.44 -40.27
N ILE A 166 25.28 21.10 -39.64
CA ILE A 166 25.31 21.64 -38.27
C ILE A 166 26.78 22.05 -38.03
N LYS A 167 27.10 23.30 -38.39
CA LYS A 167 28.30 24.01 -37.95
C LYS A 167 27.90 25.45 -37.68
N GLU A 168 27.25 25.68 -36.55
CA GLU A 168 27.23 26.98 -35.89
C GLU A 168 27.39 26.76 -34.39
N GLU A 169 28.64 26.85 -33.92
CA GLU A 169 28.94 27.09 -32.51
C GLU A 169 28.55 28.54 -32.17
N PRO A 170 27.79 28.81 -31.09
CA PRO A 170 27.78 30.13 -30.51
C PRO A 170 29.09 30.37 -29.75
N LYS A 171 29.73 31.50 -30.04
CA LYS A 171 30.98 31.98 -29.45
C LYS A 171 30.82 32.25 -27.94
N LEU A 172 30.92 31.23 -27.10
CA LEU A 172 30.98 31.35 -25.64
C LEU A 172 32.43 31.29 -25.08
N GLY A 173 33.43 31.54 -25.93
CA GLY A 173 34.86 31.44 -25.56
C GLY A 173 35.50 32.70 -24.95
N TRP A 174 34.78 33.83 -24.86
CA TRP A 174 35.37 35.10 -24.41
C TRP A 174 35.15 35.39 -22.92
N LEU A 175 33.99 35.03 -22.34
CA LEU A 175 33.68 35.22 -20.92
C LEU A 175 34.53 34.30 -20.02
N ILE A 176 34.80 33.07 -20.46
CA ILE A 176 35.66 32.10 -19.74
C ILE A 176 37.11 32.60 -19.62
N ARG A 177 37.58 33.45 -20.54
CA ARG A 177 38.92 34.08 -20.47
C ARG A 177 38.99 35.30 -19.55
N ILE A 178 37.86 35.91 -19.22
CA ILE A 178 37.79 37.07 -18.30
C ILE A 178 37.79 36.57 -16.85
N ALA A 179 37.04 35.52 -16.53
CA ALA A 179 37.00 34.92 -15.19
C ALA A 179 38.37 34.39 -14.72
N LYS A 180 39.17 33.79 -15.64
CA LYS A 180 40.55 33.34 -15.32
C LYS A 180 41.57 34.47 -15.13
N ARG A 181 41.27 35.71 -15.55
CA ARG A 181 42.22 36.84 -15.52
C ARG A 181 42.07 37.73 -14.29
N PHE A 182 40.97 37.62 -13.54
CA PHE A 182 40.66 38.50 -12.40
C PHE A 182 40.87 37.89 -11.00
N GLY A 183 41.59 36.77 -10.88
CA GLY A 183 42.33 36.44 -9.66
C GLY A 183 41.60 36.59 -8.32
N PHE A 184 40.37 36.06 -8.19
CA PHE A 184 39.71 35.94 -6.89
C PHE A 184 40.13 34.63 -6.22
N ALA A 185 41.23 34.71 -5.46
CA ALA A 185 41.55 33.72 -4.45
C ALA A 185 40.62 33.93 -3.25
N SER A 186 39.51 33.20 -3.20
CA SER A 186 38.73 33.01 -1.97
C SER A 186 38.83 31.54 -1.55
N LYS A 187 38.70 31.31 -0.23
CA LYS A 187 38.91 30.03 0.49
C LYS A 187 38.60 28.79 -0.37
N LYS A 188 39.53 27.83 -0.39
CA LYS A 188 39.28 26.46 -0.84
C LYS A 188 38.09 25.87 -0.05
N ILE A 189 36.89 26.09 -0.56
CA ILE A 189 35.72 25.28 -0.28
C ILE A 189 35.93 24.00 -1.09
N ASN A 190 35.74 22.83 -0.48
CA ASN A 190 35.76 21.56 -1.20
C ASN A 190 34.49 21.49 -2.09
N LEU A 191 34.47 22.23 -3.20
CA LEU A 191 33.42 22.14 -4.21
C LEU A 191 33.24 20.72 -4.73
N ALA A 192 34.34 19.95 -4.81
CA ALA A 192 34.34 18.55 -5.19
C ALA A 192 33.56 17.64 -4.21
N GLU A 193 33.36 18.06 -2.95
CA GLU A 193 32.63 17.29 -1.93
C GLU A 193 31.13 17.54 -2.02
N LEU A 194 30.70 18.76 -2.39
CA LEU A 194 29.29 19.07 -2.69
C LEU A 194 28.82 18.44 -4.01
N GLU A 195 29.69 18.41 -5.04
CA GLU A 195 29.37 17.80 -6.33
C GLU A 195 29.28 16.26 -6.29
N GLN A 196 29.75 15.62 -5.22
CA GLN A 196 29.70 14.16 -5.02
C GLN A 196 28.45 13.68 -4.27
N LEU A 197 27.62 14.59 -3.76
CA LEU A 197 26.38 14.25 -3.04
C LEU A 197 25.34 13.72 -4.02
N SER A 198 24.78 12.55 -3.73
CA SER A 198 23.85 11.85 -4.63
C SER A 198 22.56 12.65 -4.83
N SER A 199 22.04 13.30 -3.78
CA SER A 199 20.80 14.08 -3.88
C SER A 199 20.97 15.36 -4.72
N LEU A 200 22.13 16.04 -4.66
CA LEU A 200 22.43 17.19 -5.51
C LEU A 200 22.64 16.79 -6.98
N SER A 201 23.19 15.59 -7.22
CA SER A 201 23.37 15.08 -8.58
C SER A 201 22.04 14.83 -9.30
N MET A 202 20.99 14.50 -8.54
CA MET A 202 19.63 14.28 -9.04
C MET A 202 18.97 15.60 -9.49
N VAL A 203 19.14 16.68 -8.73
CA VAL A 203 18.50 17.99 -9.02
C VAL A 203 19.33 18.85 -9.97
N ARG A 204 20.63 18.60 -10.11
CA ARG A 204 21.51 19.37 -11.00
C ARG A 204 21.01 19.46 -12.45
N PRO A 205 20.66 18.35 -13.14
CA PRO A 205 20.18 18.42 -14.52
C PRO A 205 18.93 19.30 -14.68
N PHE A 206 18.07 19.34 -13.65
CA PHE A 206 16.89 20.19 -13.62
C PHE A 206 17.28 21.66 -13.56
N ILE A 207 18.18 22.04 -12.66
CA ILE A 207 18.58 23.44 -12.48
C ILE A 207 19.37 23.93 -13.70
N GLU A 208 20.28 23.12 -14.24
CA GLU A 208 21.08 23.49 -15.42
C GLU A 208 20.22 23.68 -16.68
N SER A 209 19.04 23.04 -16.76
CA SER A 209 18.11 23.20 -17.89
C SER A 209 17.13 24.37 -17.76
N LEU A 210 17.07 25.06 -16.61
CA LEU A 210 16.26 26.27 -16.42
C LEU A 210 16.79 27.45 -17.26
N PRO A 211 15.98 28.50 -17.50
CA PRO A 211 16.49 29.77 -17.99
C PRO A 211 17.65 30.26 -17.11
N ASN A 212 18.81 30.55 -17.72
CA ASN A 212 20.06 30.88 -17.02
C ASN A 212 20.59 29.76 -16.09
N GLY A 213 20.26 28.50 -16.38
CA GLY A 213 20.53 27.35 -15.52
C GLY A 213 21.99 27.15 -15.08
N GLU A 214 22.97 27.34 -15.97
CA GLU A 214 24.40 27.26 -15.60
C GLU A 214 24.78 28.32 -14.55
N ALA A 215 24.21 29.52 -14.65
CA ALA A 215 24.46 30.62 -13.70
C ALA A 215 23.71 30.39 -12.38
N LEU A 216 22.48 29.87 -12.43
CA LEU A 216 21.70 29.46 -11.27
C LEU A 216 22.41 28.34 -10.50
N TRP A 217 22.91 27.31 -11.19
CA TRP A 217 23.66 26.22 -10.58
C TRP A 217 24.97 26.69 -9.96
N HIS A 218 25.69 27.60 -10.64
CA HIS A 218 26.88 28.23 -10.06
C HIS A 218 26.55 29.03 -8.79
N TYR A 219 25.42 29.74 -8.76
CA TYR A 219 24.92 30.43 -7.57
C TYR A 219 24.59 29.45 -6.44
N VAL A 220 23.91 28.33 -6.71
CA VAL A 220 23.62 27.29 -5.71
C VAL A 220 24.91 26.84 -5.01
N LEU A 221 25.91 26.43 -5.79
CA LEU A 221 27.17 25.90 -5.25
C LEU A 221 28.04 26.95 -4.54
N THR A 222 28.14 28.17 -5.08
CA THR A 222 29.15 29.14 -4.63
C THR A 222 28.58 30.34 -3.89
N GLY A 223 27.34 30.72 -4.18
CA GLY A 223 26.70 31.95 -3.71
C GLY A 223 27.17 33.21 -4.41
N HIS A 224 28.03 33.08 -5.41
CA HIS A 224 28.50 34.20 -6.22
C HIS A 224 27.56 34.41 -7.42
N GLY A 225 27.45 35.66 -7.86
CA GLY A 225 26.67 36.01 -9.06
C GLY A 225 25.20 36.31 -8.83
N LYS A 226 24.71 36.41 -7.58
CA LYS A 226 23.31 36.79 -7.29
C LYS A 226 22.92 38.13 -7.92
N ASP A 227 23.73 39.17 -7.72
CA ASP A 227 23.47 40.50 -8.30
C ASP A 227 23.34 40.44 -9.84
N ILE A 228 24.08 39.55 -10.49
CA ILE A 228 24.05 39.35 -11.94
C ILE A 228 22.77 38.60 -12.36
N LEU A 229 22.35 37.60 -11.59
CA LEU A 229 21.08 36.89 -11.80
C LEU A 229 19.88 37.84 -11.61
N ASP A 230 19.94 38.72 -10.62
CA ASP A 230 18.92 39.74 -10.35
C ASP A 230 18.87 40.77 -11.50
N GLU A 231 20.02 41.28 -11.96
CA GLU A 231 20.11 42.19 -13.12
C GLU A 231 19.59 41.56 -14.43
N GLN A 232 19.69 40.24 -14.56
CA GLN A 232 19.22 39.48 -15.72
C GLN A 232 17.77 39.01 -15.59
N ASN A 233 17.08 39.34 -14.49
CA ASN A 233 15.75 38.82 -14.16
C ASN A 233 15.67 37.29 -14.15
N ALA A 234 16.80 36.60 -13.90
CA ALA A 234 16.89 35.15 -14.03
C ALA A 234 15.95 34.39 -13.08
N PHE A 235 15.64 34.96 -11.91
CA PHE A 235 14.67 34.41 -10.97
C PHE A 235 13.21 34.66 -11.38
N ILE A 236 12.92 35.79 -12.05
CA ILE A 236 11.57 36.13 -12.54
C ILE A 236 11.20 35.24 -13.73
N ASP A 237 12.19 34.87 -14.56
CA ASP A 237 12.00 33.95 -15.68
C ASP A 237 11.60 32.52 -15.24
N LEU A 238 11.65 32.22 -13.93
CA LEU A 238 11.26 30.93 -13.34
C LEU A 238 9.77 30.83 -13.00
N ASP A 239 9.07 31.96 -12.82
CA ASP A 239 7.64 32.02 -12.45
C ASP A 239 6.74 31.31 -13.51
N GLY A 240 7.23 31.09 -14.73
CA GLY A 240 6.52 30.37 -15.79
C GLY A 240 6.84 28.87 -15.91
N VAL A 241 7.70 28.32 -15.04
CA VAL A 241 8.20 26.95 -15.17
C VAL A 241 7.27 25.96 -14.45
N LEU A 242 6.68 25.05 -15.21
CA LEU A 242 5.94 23.93 -14.64
C LEU A 242 6.89 22.83 -14.16
N LEU A 243 6.97 22.61 -12.85
CA LEU A 243 8.02 21.80 -12.22
C LEU A 243 8.07 20.37 -12.79
N LEU A 244 6.95 19.64 -12.79
CA LEU A 244 6.91 18.26 -13.30
C LEU A 244 7.15 18.17 -14.81
N VAL A 245 6.62 19.11 -15.59
CA VAL A 245 6.81 19.13 -17.05
C VAL A 245 8.28 19.36 -17.40
N HIS A 246 8.94 20.25 -16.66
CA HIS A 246 10.35 20.54 -16.84
C HIS A 246 11.24 19.38 -16.37
N ALA A 247 10.95 18.82 -15.20
CA ALA A 247 11.66 17.66 -14.67
C ALA A 247 11.54 16.45 -15.59
N ASN A 248 10.35 16.11 -16.08
CA ASN A 248 10.15 14.98 -17.01
C ASN A 248 11.02 15.13 -18.27
N ARG A 249 11.14 16.35 -18.79
CA ARG A 249 11.85 16.62 -20.03
C ARG A 249 13.37 16.64 -19.89
N PHE A 250 13.89 17.13 -18.77
CA PHE A 250 15.33 17.44 -18.64
C PHE A 250 16.02 16.77 -17.45
N ALA A 251 15.27 16.29 -16.46
CA ALA A 251 15.77 15.59 -15.27
C ALA A 251 14.87 14.39 -14.87
N PRO A 252 14.87 13.30 -15.67
CA PRO A 252 13.93 12.18 -15.48
C PRO A 252 14.06 11.46 -14.12
N GLU A 253 15.25 11.46 -13.52
CA GLU A 253 15.46 10.90 -12.18
C GLU A 253 14.77 11.74 -11.11
N PHE A 254 14.92 13.06 -11.16
CA PHE A 254 14.22 13.97 -10.26
C PHE A 254 12.70 13.91 -10.46
N TYR A 255 12.24 13.77 -11.71
CA TYR A 255 10.82 13.58 -12.02
C TYR A 255 10.22 12.33 -11.36
N ARG A 256 10.89 11.18 -11.48
CA ARG A 256 10.45 9.94 -10.84
C ARG A 256 10.43 10.06 -9.33
N HIS A 257 11.49 10.64 -8.75
CA HIS A 257 11.56 10.90 -7.32
C HIS A 257 10.35 11.71 -6.83
N ILE A 258 9.98 12.77 -7.54
CA ILE A 258 8.79 13.56 -7.19
C ILE A 258 7.52 12.69 -7.22
N LEU A 259 7.33 11.86 -8.25
CA LEU A 259 6.15 10.99 -8.34
C LEU A 259 6.12 9.89 -7.27
N ASP A 260 7.24 9.21 -7.05
CA ASP A 260 7.39 8.10 -6.11
C ASP A 260 7.11 8.57 -4.67
N VAL A 261 7.64 9.75 -4.32
CA VAL A 261 7.52 10.32 -2.99
C VAL A 261 6.11 10.89 -2.74
N LEU A 262 5.52 11.52 -3.75
CA LEU A 262 4.19 12.12 -3.60
C LEU A 262 3.04 11.11 -3.82
N ARG A 263 3.31 9.92 -4.35
CA ARG A 263 2.35 8.81 -4.55
C ARG A 263 1.10 9.22 -5.33
N TYR A 264 1.26 10.07 -6.34
CA TYR A 264 0.15 10.41 -7.22
C TYR A 264 0.04 9.43 -8.38
N ASP A 265 -1.16 8.88 -8.60
CA ASP A 265 -1.49 8.01 -9.73
C ASP A 265 -1.62 8.78 -11.08
N SER A 266 -1.47 10.11 -11.06
CA SER A 266 -1.54 11.00 -12.23
C SER A 266 -0.66 12.24 -12.03
N ILE A 267 -0.52 13.12 -13.04
CA ILE A 267 0.30 14.35 -12.92
C ILE A 267 -0.43 15.37 -12.01
N PRO A 268 0.02 15.62 -10.77
CA PRO A 268 -0.62 16.58 -9.86
C PRO A 268 -0.47 18.03 -10.35
N GLU A 269 -1.33 18.92 -9.87
CA GLU A 269 -1.21 20.35 -10.13
C GLU A 269 0.00 20.95 -9.39
N GLN A 270 0.50 22.10 -9.87
CA GLN A 270 1.68 22.77 -9.28
C GLN A 270 1.47 23.10 -7.78
N ASN A 271 0.24 23.44 -7.39
CA ASN A 271 -0.11 23.75 -6.01
C ASN A 271 -0.10 22.51 -5.11
N ASP A 272 -0.56 21.36 -5.62
CA ASP A 272 -0.54 20.10 -4.87
C ASP A 272 0.90 19.67 -4.60
N ILE A 273 1.79 19.84 -5.58
CA ILE A 273 3.22 19.57 -5.42
C ILE A 273 3.84 20.52 -4.40
N HIS A 274 3.46 21.81 -4.41
CA HIS A 274 3.97 22.80 -3.48
C HIS A 274 3.66 22.42 -2.01
N ASP A 275 2.44 21.96 -1.74
CA ASP A 275 1.98 21.67 -0.39
C ASP A 275 2.70 20.49 0.27
N ASP A 276 3.10 19.50 -0.53
CA ASP A 276 3.89 18.34 -0.11
C ASP A 276 5.37 18.41 -0.56
N PHE A 277 5.84 19.59 -1.01
CA PHE A 277 7.19 19.73 -1.58
C PHE A 277 8.28 19.37 -0.56
N GLU A 278 8.01 19.42 0.75
CA GLU A 278 8.98 18.99 1.75
C GLU A 278 9.44 17.55 1.53
N ARG A 279 8.55 16.67 1.05
CA ARG A 279 8.85 15.27 0.88
C ARG A 279 9.83 15.08 -0.27
N VAL A 280 9.63 15.83 -1.35
CA VAL A 280 10.51 15.84 -2.54
C VAL A 280 11.93 16.23 -2.13
N ILE A 281 12.07 17.24 -1.26
CA ILE A 281 13.38 17.74 -0.81
C ILE A 281 13.87 17.07 0.48
N TYR A 282 13.20 16.04 0.99
CA TYR A 282 13.52 15.45 2.29
C TYR A 282 14.93 14.86 2.32
N GLU A 283 15.29 14.06 1.31
CA GLU A 283 16.64 13.48 1.19
C GLU A 283 17.73 14.56 1.03
N LEU A 284 17.43 15.62 0.28
CA LEU A 284 18.29 16.80 0.16
C LEU A 284 18.46 17.50 1.52
N ALA A 285 17.39 17.63 2.28
CA ALA A 285 17.40 18.26 3.58
C ALA A 285 18.19 17.43 4.59
N GLU A 286 18.07 16.10 4.61
CA GLU A 286 18.90 15.23 5.45
C GLU A 286 20.39 15.37 5.06
N GLU A 287 20.75 15.19 3.79
CA GLU A 287 22.15 15.20 3.36
C GLU A 287 22.86 16.57 3.53
N LEU A 288 22.11 17.67 3.39
CA LEU A 288 22.64 19.04 3.46
C LEU A 288 22.51 19.71 4.83
N LEU A 289 21.56 19.30 5.68
CA LEU A 289 21.32 19.94 6.97
C LEU A 289 21.85 19.14 8.17
N GLU A 290 22.27 17.88 7.97
CA GLU A 290 22.86 17.05 9.04
C GLU A 290 24.19 17.56 9.63
N ALA A 291 24.47 17.10 10.86
CA ALA A 291 25.50 17.65 11.75
C ALA A 291 26.92 17.12 11.48
N GLU A 292 27.57 17.60 10.42
CA GLU A 292 28.98 17.30 10.11
C GLU A 292 29.85 18.55 9.82
N THR A 293 31.14 18.33 9.53
CA THR A 293 32.08 19.33 9.00
C THR A 293 31.53 19.98 7.73
N GLY A 294 31.55 21.32 7.66
CA GLY A 294 31.05 22.07 6.49
C GLY A 294 29.58 22.48 6.55
N ARG A 295 28.88 22.20 7.67
CA ARG A 295 27.45 22.52 7.91
C ARG A 295 26.99 23.88 7.38
N ALA A 296 27.70 24.98 7.69
CA ALA A 296 27.30 26.31 7.25
C ALA A 296 27.25 26.45 5.71
N THR A 297 28.17 25.81 4.99
CA THR A 297 28.21 25.84 3.53
C THR A 297 27.09 24.99 2.92
N LYS A 298 26.85 23.79 3.46
CA LYS A 298 25.75 22.92 3.02
C LYS A 298 24.36 23.54 3.30
N GLN A 299 24.17 24.13 4.48
CA GLN A 299 22.97 24.89 4.83
C GLN A 299 22.72 26.06 3.87
N THR A 300 23.78 26.81 3.53
CA THR A 300 23.63 27.91 2.57
C THR A 300 23.32 27.41 1.16
N CYS A 301 23.86 26.24 0.77
CA CYS A 301 23.53 25.57 -0.50
C CYS A 301 22.04 25.21 -0.56
N MET A 302 21.51 24.57 0.49
CA MET A 302 20.09 24.22 0.60
C MET A 302 19.18 25.44 0.47
N LEU A 303 19.50 26.52 1.19
CA LEU A 303 18.70 27.76 1.12
C LEU A 303 18.70 28.39 -0.28
N ARG A 304 19.81 28.33 -1.03
CA ARG A 304 19.86 28.85 -2.40
C ARG A 304 19.09 27.97 -3.39
N LEU A 305 19.08 26.66 -3.17
CA LEU A 305 18.26 25.73 -3.94
C LEU A 305 16.76 26.01 -3.70
N LEU A 306 16.37 26.24 -2.44
CA LEU A 306 15.02 26.66 -2.10
C LEU A 306 14.65 28.04 -2.66
N ASP A 307 15.58 28.99 -2.78
CA ASP A 307 15.29 30.26 -3.47
C ASP A 307 14.82 30.02 -4.91
N ILE A 308 15.46 29.10 -5.64
CA ILE A 308 15.08 28.78 -7.02
C ILE A 308 13.68 28.17 -7.07
N PHE A 309 13.39 27.20 -6.20
CA PHE A 309 12.07 26.58 -6.16
C PHE A 309 10.98 27.54 -5.67
N TYR A 310 11.28 28.46 -4.77
CA TYR A 310 10.35 29.49 -4.32
C TYR A 310 9.87 30.35 -5.50
N HIS A 311 10.76 30.67 -6.43
CA HIS A 311 10.39 31.35 -7.69
C HIS A 311 9.61 30.45 -8.66
N ILE A 312 9.98 29.17 -8.77
CA ILE A 312 9.20 28.21 -9.58
C ILE A 312 7.76 28.05 -9.07
N PHE A 313 7.53 28.23 -7.76
CA PHE A 313 6.20 28.23 -7.14
C PHE A 313 5.60 29.64 -6.99
N ASP A 314 5.95 30.58 -7.86
CA ASP A 314 5.37 31.93 -7.91
C ASP A 314 5.48 32.72 -6.59
N GLN A 315 6.55 32.45 -5.83
CA GLN A 315 6.80 33.06 -4.52
C GLN A 315 5.65 32.80 -3.53
N THR A 316 5.01 31.64 -3.67
CA THR A 316 4.02 31.12 -2.72
C THR A 316 4.74 30.78 -1.42
N THR A 317 4.13 31.16 -0.28
CA THR A 317 4.76 30.91 1.03
C THR A 317 4.86 29.42 1.27
N TRP A 318 6.06 28.94 1.61
CA TRP A 318 6.31 27.52 1.86
C TRP A 318 5.38 26.90 2.91
N SER A 319 5.16 25.60 2.79
CA SER A 319 4.38 24.81 3.75
C SER A 319 4.99 24.85 5.16
N ASP A 320 4.15 24.63 6.16
CA ASP A 320 4.58 24.59 7.57
C ASP A 320 5.64 23.49 7.82
N ASN A 321 5.68 22.45 6.98
CA ASN A 321 6.68 21.38 7.06
C ASN A 321 8.08 21.89 6.67
N ILE A 322 8.21 22.68 5.60
CA ILE A 322 9.49 23.31 5.22
C ILE A 322 9.93 24.32 6.27
N TYR A 323 8.98 25.08 6.84
CA TYR A 323 9.27 25.96 7.98
C TYR A 323 9.84 25.18 9.18
N GLU A 324 9.25 24.04 9.53
CA GLU A 324 9.71 23.19 10.63
C GLU A 324 11.14 22.66 10.39
N ILE A 325 11.46 22.24 9.17
CA ILE A 325 12.81 21.76 8.79
C ILE A 325 13.86 22.86 8.95
N LEU A 326 13.56 24.08 8.49
CA LEU A 326 14.53 25.18 8.41
C LEU A 326 14.66 26.00 9.70
N VAL A 327 13.61 26.07 10.52
CA VAL A 327 13.54 26.97 11.69
C VAL A 327 13.54 26.23 13.02
N GLU A 328 12.81 25.11 13.12
CA GLU A 328 12.46 24.53 14.43
C GLU A 328 13.18 23.23 14.78
N THR A 329 13.57 22.44 13.77
CA THR A 329 14.13 21.10 13.99
C THR A 329 15.55 21.20 14.56
N GLU A 330 15.75 20.59 15.74
CA GLU A 330 17.03 20.60 16.45
C GLU A 330 18.04 19.70 15.70
N GLY A 331 18.96 20.31 14.95
CA GLY A 331 19.92 19.59 14.10
C GLY A 331 19.94 20.12 12.66
N SER A 332 18.77 20.33 12.05
CA SER A 332 18.65 20.85 10.68
C SER A 332 18.37 22.36 10.60
N SER A 333 17.88 22.98 11.67
CA SER A 333 17.58 24.42 11.72
C SER A 333 18.77 25.28 11.26
N CYS A 334 18.49 26.17 10.31
CA CYS A 334 19.46 27.06 9.70
C CYS A 334 18.96 28.51 9.54
N LEU A 335 17.70 28.78 9.89
CA LEU A 335 17.10 30.12 9.90
C LEU A 335 16.41 30.39 11.24
N THR A 336 16.34 31.67 11.61
CA THR A 336 15.38 32.15 12.61
C THR A 336 14.02 32.44 11.97
N ASP A 337 12.94 32.50 12.77
CA ASP A 337 11.59 32.86 12.28
C ASP A 337 11.58 34.19 11.50
N ALA A 338 12.31 35.19 12.00
CA ALA A 338 12.43 36.49 11.34
C ALA A 338 13.14 36.40 9.98
N GLU A 339 14.20 35.59 9.88
CA GLU A 339 14.93 35.38 8.62
C GLU A 339 14.11 34.58 7.60
N PHE A 340 13.34 33.58 8.06
CA PHE A 340 12.44 32.82 7.20
C PHE A 340 11.34 33.73 6.64
N LYS A 341 10.67 34.51 7.49
CA LYS A 341 9.62 35.45 7.06
C LYS A 341 10.14 36.50 6.09
N ALA A 342 11.32 37.07 6.36
CA ALA A 342 11.94 38.03 5.45
C ALA A 342 12.30 37.43 4.08
N ARG A 343 12.51 36.12 4.00
CA ARG A 343 12.98 35.43 2.79
C ARG A 343 11.86 34.80 1.97
N TYR A 344 10.86 34.19 2.60
CA TYR A 344 9.86 33.34 1.93
C TYR A 344 8.40 33.74 2.23
N SER A 345 8.16 34.80 3.00
CA SER A 345 6.80 35.30 3.26
C SER A 345 6.56 36.62 2.54
N ARG A 346 5.38 36.76 1.93
CA ARG A 346 4.93 38.05 1.39
C ARG A 346 4.68 39.01 2.56
N PRO A 347 5.02 40.30 2.44
CA PRO A 347 4.79 41.27 3.51
C PRO A 347 3.30 41.43 3.76
N THR A 348 2.81 40.81 4.83
CA THR A 348 1.47 41.03 5.36
C THR A 348 1.45 42.40 6.03
N THR A 349 0.62 43.30 5.52
CA THR A 349 0.32 44.55 6.23
C THR A 349 -0.44 44.19 7.50
N GLU A 350 0.25 44.27 8.64
CA GLU A 350 -0.35 44.20 9.96
C GLU A 350 -1.30 45.40 10.15
N ASP A 351 -2.60 45.15 9.99
CA ASP A 351 -3.63 45.98 10.59
C ASP A 351 -4.06 45.28 11.88
N THR A 352 -3.38 45.62 12.97
CA THR A 352 -3.74 45.19 14.32
C THR A 352 -5.00 45.95 14.72
N ASP A 353 -6.17 45.35 14.50
CA ASP A 353 -7.36 45.44 15.38
C ASP A 353 -8.66 44.92 14.72
N ASN A 354 -8.65 44.47 13.45
CA ASN A 354 -9.82 43.85 12.81
C ASN A 354 -9.54 42.43 12.30
N VAL A 355 -10.56 41.55 12.36
CA VAL A 355 -10.51 40.23 11.70
C VAL A 355 -10.51 40.48 10.18
N THR A 356 -9.35 40.31 9.54
CA THR A 356 -9.22 40.47 8.09
C THR A 356 -10.00 39.39 7.34
N ALA A 357 -10.34 39.66 6.07
CA ALA A 357 -10.97 38.65 5.20
C ALA A 357 -10.12 37.38 5.07
N GLU A 358 -8.79 37.52 5.02
CA GLU A 358 -7.83 36.41 5.03
C GLU A 358 -7.90 35.60 6.33
N THR A 359 -8.02 36.28 7.48
CA THR A 359 -8.16 35.58 8.78
C THR A 359 -9.50 34.83 8.84
N GLN A 360 -10.57 35.43 8.32
CA GLN A 360 -11.86 34.76 8.21
C GLN A 360 -11.77 33.52 7.33
N GLN A 361 -11.17 33.63 6.15
CA GLN A 361 -10.99 32.51 5.23
C GLN A 361 -10.16 31.37 5.86
N ALA A 362 -9.06 31.71 6.52
CA ALA A 362 -8.23 30.72 7.22
C ALA A 362 -8.96 30.01 8.38
N ILE A 363 -9.91 30.69 9.05
CA ILE A 363 -10.76 30.06 10.05
C ILE A 363 -11.76 29.10 9.40
N LEU A 364 -12.32 29.47 8.24
CA LEU A 364 -13.24 28.58 7.51
C LEU A 364 -12.54 27.31 7.05
N GLU A 365 -11.37 27.44 6.42
CA GLU A 365 -10.55 26.29 6.00
C GLU A 365 -10.21 25.38 7.18
N LEU A 366 -9.89 25.96 8.35
CA LEU A 366 -9.65 25.17 9.57
C LEU A 366 -10.90 24.47 10.09
N LEU A 367 -12.09 25.07 9.96
CA LEU A 367 -13.35 24.45 10.37
C LEU A 367 -13.78 23.35 9.41
N ASP A 368 -13.56 23.53 8.11
CA ASP A 368 -13.78 22.52 7.07
C ASP A 368 -12.85 21.31 7.31
N ASP A 369 -11.56 21.55 7.60
CA ASP A 369 -10.61 20.51 7.99
C ASP A 369 -11.10 19.68 9.20
N PHE A 370 -11.80 20.32 10.15
CA PHE A 370 -12.36 19.65 11.33
C PHE A 370 -13.61 18.83 11.05
N GLU A 371 -14.33 19.07 9.96
CA GLU A 371 -15.40 18.18 9.50
C GLU A 371 -14.79 16.81 9.15
N ASP A 372 -13.66 16.84 8.43
CA ASP A 372 -12.83 15.67 8.16
C ASP A 372 -11.78 15.40 9.25
N TYR A 373 -12.23 15.35 10.52
CA TYR A 373 -11.35 15.19 11.69
C TYR A 373 -10.42 13.96 11.60
N HIS A 374 -10.74 12.98 10.78
CA HIS A 374 -9.91 11.81 10.57
C HIS A 374 -8.58 12.09 9.86
N PHE A 375 -8.54 13.13 9.02
CA PHE A 375 -7.33 13.61 8.34
C PHE A 375 -6.58 14.68 9.14
N CYS A 376 -7.19 15.21 10.20
CA CYS A 376 -6.55 16.18 11.07
C CYS A 376 -5.29 15.61 11.73
N SER A 377 -4.31 16.50 11.94
CA SER A 377 -3.04 16.17 12.56
C SER A 377 -2.46 17.37 13.32
N TYR A 378 -1.19 17.30 13.67
CA TYR A 378 -0.44 18.43 14.21
C TYR A 378 -0.45 19.66 13.29
N LYS A 379 -0.67 19.50 11.97
CA LYS A 379 -0.83 20.63 11.02
C LYS A 379 -1.96 21.56 11.46
N GLN A 380 -3.15 21.03 11.74
CA GLN A 380 -4.27 21.85 12.20
C GLN A 380 -4.01 22.48 13.57
N TRP A 381 -3.30 21.80 14.48
CA TRP A 381 -2.87 22.42 15.74
C TRP A 381 -2.00 23.66 15.51
N ARG A 382 -1.08 23.59 14.53
CA ARG A 382 -0.25 24.73 14.12
C ARG A 382 -1.05 25.84 13.47
N SER A 383 -2.01 25.52 12.61
CA SER A 383 -2.94 26.49 12.03
C SER A 383 -3.66 27.28 13.13
N ILE A 384 -4.13 26.61 14.20
CA ILE A 384 -4.73 27.30 15.35
C ILE A 384 -3.72 28.22 16.06
N GLU A 385 -2.46 27.80 16.23
CA GLU A 385 -1.43 28.69 16.80
C GLU A 385 -1.25 29.94 15.90
N LYS A 386 -1.06 29.74 14.60
CA LYS A 386 -0.81 30.81 13.62
C LYS A 386 -1.98 31.79 13.50
N ILE A 387 -3.22 31.29 13.48
CA ILE A 387 -4.42 32.12 13.29
C ILE A 387 -4.70 32.97 14.54
N PHE A 388 -4.51 32.41 15.74
CA PHE A 388 -5.04 33.01 16.97
C PHE A 388 -3.99 33.65 17.91
N VAL A 389 -2.68 33.46 17.71
CA VAL A 389 -1.62 33.93 18.63
C VAL A 389 -1.71 35.43 18.97
N ASP A 390 -2.03 36.29 18.00
CA ASP A 390 -2.12 37.76 18.20
C ASP A 390 -3.47 38.36 17.79
N LYS A 391 -4.45 37.54 17.41
CA LYS A 391 -5.74 37.99 16.85
C LYS A 391 -6.89 37.72 17.82
N ARG A 392 -6.90 38.41 18.97
CA ARG A 392 -7.84 38.08 20.06
C ARG A 392 -9.31 38.18 19.67
N LEU A 393 -9.70 39.13 18.80
CA LEU A 393 -11.07 39.25 18.30
C LEU A 393 -11.51 38.06 17.43
N ALA A 394 -10.58 37.39 16.75
CA ALA A 394 -10.88 36.23 15.91
C ALA A 394 -11.38 35.02 16.74
N VAL A 395 -11.05 34.98 18.03
CA VAL A 395 -11.50 33.95 18.99
C VAL A 395 -13.02 34.02 19.23
N ASN A 396 -13.67 35.15 18.93
CA ASN A 396 -15.11 35.28 19.12
C ASN A 396 -15.88 34.38 18.14
N PRO A 397 -16.74 33.45 18.60
CA PRO A 397 -17.51 32.57 17.73
C PRO A 397 -18.39 33.28 16.69
N ASN A 398 -18.81 34.52 16.96
CA ASN A 398 -19.60 35.30 16.00
C ASN A 398 -18.82 35.65 14.72
N CYS A 399 -17.50 35.46 14.72
CA CYS A 399 -16.64 35.64 13.55
C CYS A 399 -16.53 34.39 12.68
N TRP A 400 -16.98 33.23 13.18
CA TRP A 400 -16.95 31.94 12.49
C TRP A 400 -18.27 31.80 11.71
N LYS A 401 -18.21 31.59 10.39
CA LYS A 401 -19.40 31.60 9.52
C LYS A 401 -19.53 30.29 8.75
N GLY A 402 -20.63 29.57 8.94
CA GLY A 402 -20.80 28.26 8.27
C GLY A 402 -19.90 27.18 8.89
N SER A 403 -20.02 25.95 8.40
CA SER A 403 -19.54 24.67 8.96
C SER A 403 -20.50 24.00 9.97
N GLU A 404 -20.30 22.71 10.18
CA GLU A 404 -21.04 21.90 11.15
C GLU A 404 -20.80 22.36 12.61
N PRO A 405 -21.79 22.20 13.52
CA PRO A 405 -21.65 22.54 14.94
C PRO A 405 -20.49 21.83 15.65
N SER A 406 -20.13 20.63 15.19
CA SER A 406 -19.05 19.79 15.73
C SER A 406 -17.67 20.45 15.57
N SER A 407 -17.37 21.05 14.42
CA SER A 407 -16.12 21.78 14.17
C SER A 407 -15.99 23.03 15.05
N HIS A 408 -17.09 23.76 15.23
CA HIS A 408 -17.14 24.93 16.12
C HIS A 408 -16.86 24.55 17.57
N LEU A 409 -17.48 23.46 18.06
CA LEU A 409 -17.26 22.94 19.41
C LEU A 409 -15.81 22.52 19.61
N LEU A 410 -15.19 21.88 18.62
CA LEU A 410 -13.79 21.45 18.69
C LEU A 410 -12.84 22.65 18.77
N LEU A 411 -13.00 23.62 17.88
CA LEU A 411 -12.20 24.84 17.88
C LEU A 411 -12.34 25.60 19.21
N ALA A 412 -13.57 25.79 19.69
CA ALA A 412 -13.83 26.47 20.97
C ALA A 412 -13.17 25.75 22.15
N SER A 413 -13.23 24.42 22.18
CA SER A 413 -12.64 23.60 23.23
C SER A 413 -11.10 23.71 23.27
N ILE A 414 -10.47 23.72 22.10
CA ILE A 414 -9.02 23.90 21.97
C ILE A 414 -8.59 25.32 22.37
N LEU A 415 -9.35 26.35 21.95
CA LEU A 415 -9.07 27.73 22.30
C LEU A 415 -9.24 27.98 23.80
N LEU A 416 -10.23 27.38 24.47
CA LEU A 416 -10.35 27.40 25.94
C LEU A 416 -9.18 26.71 26.64
N TYR A 417 -8.69 25.61 26.08
CA TYR A 417 -7.48 24.95 26.60
C TYR A 417 -6.25 25.87 26.49
N LYS A 418 -6.08 26.58 25.38
CA LYS A 418 -5.02 27.58 25.20
C LYS A 418 -5.19 28.75 26.16
N ASP A 419 -6.40 29.30 26.31
CA ASP A 419 -6.69 30.38 27.26
C ASP A 419 -6.33 29.99 28.70
N LYS A 420 -6.60 28.73 29.10
CA LYS A 420 -6.17 28.22 30.42
C LYS A 420 -4.65 28.17 30.54
N GLN A 421 -3.95 27.69 29.52
CA GLN A 421 -2.48 27.61 29.53
C GLN A 421 -1.84 28.99 29.64
N THR A 422 -2.45 30.02 29.04
CA THR A 422 -1.97 31.41 29.06
C THR A 422 -2.61 32.27 30.15
N ASN A 423 -3.51 31.71 30.96
CA ASN A 423 -4.26 32.38 32.03
C ASN A 423 -5.09 33.58 31.56
N ILE A 424 -5.73 33.45 30.38
CA ILE A 424 -6.66 34.42 29.79
C ILE A 424 -8.10 34.06 30.18
N ASN A 425 -8.90 35.08 30.53
CA ASN A 425 -10.32 34.92 30.88
C ASN A 425 -11.10 36.21 30.57
N ASP A 426 -11.27 36.52 29.29
CA ASP A 426 -11.90 37.76 28.82
C ASP A 426 -13.31 37.52 28.23
N SER A 427 -13.90 38.53 27.60
CA SER A 427 -15.23 38.41 26.98
C SER A 427 -15.28 37.37 25.86
N ASN A 428 -14.18 37.13 25.14
CA ASN A 428 -14.12 36.10 24.10
C ASN A 428 -14.07 34.71 24.74
N THR A 429 -13.33 34.54 25.84
CA THR A 429 -13.37 33.30 26.65
C THR A 429 -14.80 33.00 27.12
N GLN A 430 -15.55 34.02 27.57
CA GLN A 430 -16.96 33.84 27.96
C GLN A 430 -17.85 33.46 26.76
N ALA A 431 -17.61 34.04 25.58
CA ALA A 431 -18.33 33.69 24.37
C ALA A 431 -18.08 32.23 23.94
N LEU A 432 -16.85 31.72 24.08
CA LEU A 432 -16.53 30.31 23.87
C LEU A 432 -17.32 29.40 24.83
N ARG A 433 -17.35 29.74 26.13
CA ARG A 433 -18.10 28.98 27.13
C ARG A 433 -19.60 28.94 26.80
N GLN A 434 -20.18 30.08 26.44
CA GLN A 434 -21.58 30.18 26.06
C GLN A 434 -21.90 29.28 24.85
N LEU A 435 -21.06 29.30 23.80
CA LEU A 435 -21.22 28.42 22.64
C LEU A 435 -21.23 26.94 23.05
N ILE A 436 -20.32 26.52 23.93
CA ILE A 436 -20.24 25.15 24.41
C ILE A 436 -21.46 24.78 25.26
N ASP A 437 -21.89 25.67 26.15
CA ASP A 437 -23.07 25.46 26.99
C ASP A 437 -24.35 25.31 26.16
N ASP A 438 -24.45 26.06 25.05
CA ASP A 438 -25.61 26.05 24.16
C ASP A 438 -25.65 24.81 23.23
N LEU A 439 -24.49 24.32 22.78
CA LEU A 439 -24.44 23.32 21.69
C LEU A 439 -23.99 21.91 22.13
N LEU A 440 -23.15 21.76 23.16
CA LEU A 440 -22.45 20.49 23.39
C LEU A 440 -23.40 19.32 23.67
N LEU A 441 -24.33 19.49 24.60
CA LEU A 441 -25.27 18.42 25.00
C LEU A 441 -26.28 18.06 23.89
N PRO A 442 -26.96 19.03 23.25
CA PRO A 442 -27.81 18.74 22.09
C PRO A 442 -27.08 17.95 21.01
N GLU A 443 -25.82 18.30 20.73
CA GLU A 443 -25.07 17.68 19.64
C GLU A 443 -24.55 16.29 19.97
N ILE A 444 -24.16 16.03 21.23
CA ILE A 444 -23.89 14.67 21.72
C ILE A 444 -25.11 13.78 21.51
N LEU A 445 -26.30 14.24 21.92
CA LEU A 445 -27.53 13.45 21.80
C LEU A 445 -27.91 13.23 20.34
N ARG A 446 -27.86 14.27 19.51
CA ARG A 446 -28.17 14.20 18.07
C ARG A 446 -27.32 13.16 17.35
N LEU A 447 -26.00 13.17 17.58
CA LEU A 447 -25.08 12.26 16.90
C LEU A 447 -25.17 10.82 17.40
N ILE A 448 -25.42 10.61 18.70
CA ILE A 448 -25.68 9.26 19.22
C ILE A 448 -27.02 8.73 18.67
N GLU A 449 -28.06 9.58 18.61
CA GLU A 449 -29.36 9.20 18.05
C GLU A 449 -29.30 8.87 16.56
N SER A 450 -28.47 9.58 15.77
CA SER A 450 -28.28 9.26 14.35
C SER A 450 -27.57 7.92 14.11
N ASP A 451 -26.90 7.37 15.13
CA ASP A 451 -26.12 6.13 15.06
C ASP A 451 -26.86 4.91 15.62
N LEU A 452 -28.17 5.01 15.89
CA LEU A 452 -28.94 3.88 16.41
C LEU A 452 -29.34 2.91 15.29
N GLU A 453 -29.53 1.63 15.64
CA GLU A 453 -30.12 0.65 14.71
C GLU A 453 -31.51 1.11 14.23
N HIS A 454 -31.92 0.64 13.05
CA HIS A 454 -33.21 1.01 12.48
C HIS A 454 -34.35 0.67 13.45
N ASP A 455 -35.25 1.64 13.69
CA ASP A 455 -36.38 1.60 14.63
C ASP A 455 -36.02 1.62 16.14
N GLU A 456 -34.74 1.71 16.51
CA GLU A 456 -34.33 1.87 17.90
C GLU A 456 -34.41 3.34 18.36
N THR A 457 -34.51 3.53 19.68
CA THR A 457 -34.55 4.86 20.30
C THR A 457 -33.55 4.96 21.43
N LEU A 458 -33.07 6.17 21.69
CA LEU A 458 -32.06 6.38 22.72
C LEU A 458 -32.62 5.94 24.09
N PRO A 459 -31.92 5.07 24.84
CA PRO A 459 -32.44 4.57 26.10
C PRO A 459 -32.69 5.71 27.09
N ASN A 460 -33.93 5.84 27.58
CA ASN A 460 -34.31 6.89 28.54
C ASN A 460 -33.41 6.90 29.80
N ALA A 461 -32.95 5.73 30.24
CA ALA A 461 -32.01 5.61 31.36
C ALA A 461 -30.66 6.27 31.05
N PHE A 462 -30.13 6.09 29.83
CA PHE A 462 -28.90 6.73 29.37
C PHE A 462 -29.06 8.25 29.28
N VAL A 463 -30.15 8.75 28.70
CA VAL A 463 -30.44 10.20 28.63
C VAL A 463 -30.53 10.79 30.04
N THR A 464 -31.27 10.13 30.94
CA THR A 464 -31.41 10.56 32.33
C THR A 464 -30.08 10.58 33.06
N TRP A 465 -29.24 9.55 32.84
CA TRP A 465 -27.89 9.50 33.40
C TRP A 465 -27.03 10.65 32.89
N LEU A 466 -27.04 10.95 31.59
CA LEU A 466 -26.25 12.02 30.99
C LEU A 466 -26.65 13.41 31.54
N HIS A 467 -27.95 13.64 31.76
CA HIS A 467 -28.49 14.88 32.36
C HIS A 467 -28.32 14.97 33.89
N SER A 468 -28.05 13.86 34.57
CA SER A 468 -27.99 13.87 36.04
C SER A 468 -26.72 14.56 36.57
N ASP A 469 -26.82 15.09 37.79
CA ASP A 469 -25.65 15.59 38.56
C ASP A 469 -24.85 14.47 39.25
N SER A 470 -25.21 13.20 39.02
CA SER A 470 -24.51 12.06 39.62
C SER A 470 -23.13 11.88 39.01
N THR A 471 -22.11 11.73 39.87
CA THR A 471 -20.75 11.35 39.48
C THR A 471 -20.59 9.84 39.24
N ASP A 472 -21.61 9.04 39.60
CA ASP A 472 -21.55 7.59 39.47
C ASP A 472 -21.65 7.16 38.00
N ILE A 473 -20.82 6.19 37.63
CA ILE A 473 -20.83 5.58 36.31
C ILE A 473 -21.98 4.58 36.26
N ASP A 474 -22.99 4.87 35.44
CA ASP A 474 -24.09 3.95 35.20
C ASP A 474 -23.73 2.96 34.10
N PHE A 475 -23.08 1.86 34.50
CA PHE A 475 -22.67 0.80 33.60
C PHE A 475 -23.85 0.15 32.88
N ASP A 476 -25.00 0.05 33.53
CA ASP A 476 -26.18 -0.60 32.95
C ASP A 476 -26.73 0.28 31.80
N SER A 477 -26.79 1.60 31.99
CA SER A 477 -27.16 2.54 30.94
C SER A 477 -26.19 2.52 29.74
N ILE A 478 -24.87 2.40 29.97
CA ILE A 478 -23.88 2.27 28.88
C ILE A 478 -24.05 0.93 28.13
N GLN A 479 -24.35 -0.17 28.84
CA GLN A 479 -24.61 -1.46 28.18
C GLN A 479 -25.91 -1.44 27.37
N GLN A 480 -26.95 -0.77 27.86
CA GLN A 480 -28.19 -0.58 27.11
C GLN A 480 -27.95 0.24 25.83
N LEU A 481 -27.17 1.32 25.92
CA LEU A 481 -26.77 2.07 24.73
C LEU A 481 -26.03 1.17 23.73
N LYS A 482 -25.06 0.39 24.21
CA LYS A 482 -24.29 -0.52 23.35
C LYS A 482 -25.18 -1.50 22.57
N SER A 483 -26.28 -1.97 23.14
CA SER A 483 -27.18 -2.92 22.47
C SER A 483 -28.06 -2.32 21.38
N VAL A 484 -28.17 -0.99 21.31
CA VAL A 484 -29.03 -0.29 20.33
C VAL A 484 -28.23 0.54 19.31
N LEU A 485 -26.91 0.68 19.51
CA LEU A 485 -26.04 1.33 18.53
C LEU A 485 -25.94 0.47 17.27
N ALA A 486 -26.00 1.13 16.12
CA ALA A 486 -25.83 0.50 14.83
C ALA A 486 -24.45 -0.19 14.76
N GLY A 487 -24.47 -1.48 14.42
CA GLY A 487 -23.27 -2.13 13.96
C GLY A 487 -22.71 -1.38 12.76
N ASP A 488 -21.39 -1.27 12.68
CA ASP A 488 -20.75 -0.77 11.48
C ASP A 488 -21.26 -1.57 10.27
N ILE A 489 -21.55 -0.88 9.18
CA ILE A 489 -22.03 -1.45 7.90
C ILE A 489 -21.00 -1.23 6.79
N GLY A 490 -19.84 -0.66 7.12
CA GLY A 490 -18.69 -0.61 6.23
C GLY A 490 -18.23 -2.01 5.81
N MET A 491 -17.39 -2.06 4.76
CA MET A 491 -16.74 -3.29 4.28
C MET A 491 -16.04 -4.10 5.40
N ASP A 492 -15.74 -3.44 6.52
CA ASP A 492 -14.99 -3.90 7.68
C ASP A 492 -15.81 -4.71 8.69
N ALA A 493 -17.14 -4.51 8.74
CA ALA A 493 -17.98 -5.08 9.78
C ALA A 493 -18.34 -6.56 9.57
N HIS A 494 -18.32 -7.05 8.33
CA HIS A 494 -18.82 -8.38 7.99
C HIS A 494 -17.82 -9.52 8.23
N ARG A 495 -16.60 -9.25 8.70
CA ARG A 495 -15.52 -10.26 8.71
C ARG A 495 -14.80 -10.46 10.05
N THR A 496 -15.18 -9.73 11.10
CA THR A 496 -14.59 -9.87 12.43
C THR A 496 -15.33 -10.91 13.28
N LYS A 497 -14.86 -12.17 13.28
CA LYS A 497 -15.15 -13.11 14.39
C LYS A 497 -14.40 -12.76 15.68
N HIS A 498 -13.50 -11.80 15.63
CA HIS A 498 -12.61 -11.46 16.73
C HIS A 498 -13.23 -10.42 17.68
N GLN A 499 -12.85 -10.49 18.95
CA GLN A 499 -13.16 -9.54 20.03
C GLN A 499 -12.50 -8.16 19.83
N ALA A 500 -12.44 -7.67 18.58
CA ALA A 500 -12.10 -6.29 18.30
C ALA A 500 -13.08 -5.38 19.06
N GLN A 501 -12.66 -4.15 19.36
CA GLN A 501 -13.58 -3.15 19.92
C GLN A 501 -14.88 -3.13 19.09
N PRO A 502 -16.06 -2.98 19.70
CA PRO A 502 -17.31 -2.83 18.96
C PRO A 502 -17.14 -1.75 17.91
N HIS A 503 -17.22 -2.15 16.63
CA HIS A 503 -17.24 -1.23 15.52
C HIS A 503 -18.69 -0.80 15.39
N THR A 504 -19.04 0.29 16.06
CA THR A 504 -20.27 1.03 15.79
C THR A 504 -19.90 2.20 14.88
N GLN A 505 -20.83 2.64 14.05
CA GLN A 505 -20.61 3.78 13.16
C GLN A 505 -20.20 5.04 13.96
N LEU A 506 -20.65 5.18 15.21
CA LEU A 506 -20.30 6.27 16.14
C LEU A 506 -18.80 6.41 16.39
N PHE A 507 -18.06 5.30 16.37
CA PHE A 507 -16.61 5.28 16.63
C PHE A 507 -15.79 4.98 15.37
N SER A 508 -16.42 5.04 14.19
CA SER A 508 -15.71 5.01 12.92
C SER A 508 -14.74 6.18 12.83
N SER A 509 -13.61 5.99 12.14
CA SER A 509 -12.63 7.05 11.97
C SER A 509 -13.22 8.29 11.32
N ILE A 510 -14.19 8.11 10.40
CA ILE A 510 -14.88 9.16 9.64
C ILE A 510 -16.17 9.66 10.31
N SER A 511 -16.43 9.30 11.57
CA SER A 511 -17.66 9.70 12.25
C SER A 511 -17.63 11.17 12.69
N ASP A 512 -18.74 11.88 12.47
CA ASP A 512 -18.98 13.25 12.97
C ASP A 512 -18.96 13.34 14.51
N PHE A 513 -19.07 12.20 15.20
CA PHE A 513 -18.93 12.14 16.64
C PHE A 513 -17.48 12.33 17.11
N MET A 514 -16.48 12.05 16.26
CA MET A 514 -15.07 12.19 16.63
C MET A 514 -14.70 13.63 17.02
N PRO A 515 -15.08 14.69 16.27
CA PRO A 515 -14.85 16.08 16.70
C PRO A 515 -15.54 16.42 18.03
N ILE A 516 -16.75 15.90 18.31
CA ILE A 516 -17.45 16.10 19.59
C ILE A 516 -16.72 15.41 20.74
N LEU A 517 -16.25 14.19 20.52
CA LEU A 517 -15.47 13.45 21.51
C LEU A 517 -14.12 14.15 21.79
N ALA A 518 -13.45 14.67 20.76
CA ALA A 518 -12.26 15.49 20.90
C ALA A 518 -12.54 16.80 21.65
N SER A 519 -13.69 17.43 21.41
CA SER A 519 -14.15 18.62 22.15
C SER A 519 -14.26 18.32 23.64
N CYS A 520 -14.90 17.20 24.00
CA CYS A 520 -15.01 16.75 25.39
C CYS A 520 -13.64 16.55 26.04
N TYR A 521 -12.68 15.98 25.31
CA TYR A 521 -11.31 15.79 25.79
C TYR A 521 -10.60 17.11 26.10
N TRP A 522 -10.59 18.05 25.16
CA TRP A 522 -9.94 19.35 25.34
C TRP A 522 -10.63 20.17 26.45
N LEU A 523 -11.95 20.07 26.56
CA LEU A 523 -12.70 20.64 27.68
C LEU A 523 -12.34 20.00 29.01
N GLN A 524 -12.20 18.68 29.08
CA GLN A 524 -11.81 18.01 30.31
C GLN A 524 -10.42 18.46 30.79
N LEU A 525 -9.51 18.78 29.87
CA LEU A 525 -8.19 19.33 30.22
C LEU A 525 -8.24 20.81 30.62
N SER A 526 -9.17 21.59 30.06
CA SER A 526 -9.32 23.02 30.32
C SER A 526 -10.25 23.29 31.51
N GLU A 527 -11.51 22.93 31.41
CA GLU A 527 -12.55 23.12 32.42
C GLU A 527 -13.30 21.81 32.63
N PRO A 528 -12.84 20.94 33.55
CA PRO A 528 -13.48 19.66 33.83
C PRO A 528 -14.97 19.84 34.13
N ARG A 529 -15.82 19.18 33.34
CA ARG A 529 -17.27 19.19 33.49
C ARG A 529 -17.77 17.76 33.69
N LEU A 530 -18.87 17.61 34.43
CA LEU A 530 -19.45 16.29 34.66
C LEU A 530 -19.91 15.64 33.35
N LEU A 531 -20.52 16.43 32.45
CA LEU A 531 -20.95 15.96 31.13
C LEU A 531 -19.78 15.39 30.32
N THR A 532 -18.66 16.13 30.21
CA THR A 532 -17.49 15.69 29.44
C THR A 532 -16.87 14.44 30.05
N GLN A 533 -16.81 14.35 31.38
CA GLN A 533 -16.36 13.13 32.07
C GLN A 533 -17.26 11.92 31.75
N LYS A 534 -18.57 12.09 31.74
CA LYS A 534 -19.53 11.02 31.40
C LYS A 534 -19.37 10.54 29.95
N VAL A 535 -19.28 11.47 28.99
CA VAL A 535 -19.10 11.15 27.57
C VAL A 535 -17.76 10.45 27.34
N ILE A 536 -16.67 10.96 27.92
CA ILE A 536 -15.35 10.32 27.83
C ILE A 536 -15.38 8.92 28.45
N THR A 537 -16.03 8.76 29.60
CA THR A 537 -16.17 7.46 30.27
C THR A 537 -16.97 6.49 29.42
N MET A 538 -18.10 6.92 28.85
CA MET A 538 -18.88 6.13 27.92
C MET A 538 -18.03 5.70 26.72
N ALA A 539 -17.35 6.65 26.07
CA ALA A 539 -16.51 6.38 24.90
C ALA A 539 -15.37 5.40 25.21
N LEU A 540 -14.67 5.57 26.33
CA LEU A 540 -13.62 4.64 26.79
C LEU A 540 -14.16 3.24 27.11
N ARG A 541 -15.42 3.12 27.53
CA ARG A 541 -16.06 1.81 27.82
C ARG A 541 -16.54 1.12 26.55
N LEU A 542 -17.02 1.88 25.57
CA LEU A 542 -17.51 1.35 24.30
C LEU A 542 -16.35 1.05 23.34
N ALA A 543 -15.47 2.02 23.09
CA ALA A 543 -14.40 1.95 22.10
C ALA A 543 -13.11 2.64 22.61
N PRO A 544 -12.36 2.04 23.56
CA PRO A 544 -11.21 2.67 24.19
C PRO A 544 -10.10 3.03 23.20
N GLN A 545 -9.81 2.18 22.22
CA GLN A 545 -8.69 2.41 21.29
C GLN A 545 -9.03 3.49 20.26
N ALA A 546 -10.29 3.56 19.80
CA ALA A 546 -10.78 4.64 18.95
C ALA A 546 -10.79 5.98 19.70
N THR A 547 -11.27 5.97 20.95
CA THR A 547 -11.31 7.14 21.83
C THR A 547 -9.91 7.71 22.08
N LEU A 548 -8.93 6.85 22.38
CA LEU A 548 -7.55 7.30 22.57
C LEU A 548 -6.90 7.77 21.25
N SER A 549 -7.23 7.16 20.09
CA SER A 549 -6.82 7.71 18.79
C SER A 549 -7.35 9.13 18.60
N CYS A 550 -8.63 9.34 18.88
CA CYS A 550 -9.29 10.65 18.78
C CYS A 550 -8.54 11.70 19.63
N PHE A 551 -8.28 11.41 20.91
CA PHE A 551 -7.62 12.37 21.81
C PHE A 551 -6.20 12.78 21.38
N THR A 552 -5.51 11.91 20.65
CA THR A 552 -4.10 12.11 20.29
C THR A 552 -3.89 12.70 18.91
N ARG A 553 -4.95 12.77 18.08
CA ARG A 553 -4.85 13.09 16.66
C ARG A 553 -4.19 14.45 16.36
N LEU A 554 -4.67 15.53 16.99
CA LEU A 554 -4.09 16.87 16.83
C LEU A 554 -2.70 17.04 17.48
N GLN A 555 -2.24 16.04 18.23
CA GLN A 555 -0.94 16.06 18.90
C GLN A 555 0.11 15.22 18.16
N MET A 556 -0.27 14.55 17.07
CA MET A 556 0.61 13.74 16.25
C MET A 556 0.63 14.28 14.81
N PRO A 557 1.80 14.41 14.16
CA PRO A 557 1.89 14.63 12.73
C PRO A 557 1.27 13.44 11.98
N PHE A 558 0.96 13.64 10.70
CA PHE A 558 0.35 12.62 9.84
C PHE A 558 1.15 11.30 9.82
N SER A 559 2.47 11.38 10.00
CA SER A 559 3.38 10.22 10.10
C SER A 559 3.25 9.40 11.39
N GLY A 560 2.42 9.80 12.36
CA GLY A 560 2.17 9.11 13.63
C GLY A 560 3.29 9.23 14.68
N ARG A 561 4.39 9.94 14.37
CA ARG A 561 5.55 10.11 15.28
C ARG A 561 5.41 11.35 16.15
N PHE A 562 5.73 11.28 17.44
CA PHE A 562 5.82 12.53 18.24
C PHE A 562 6.97 13.41 17.74
N LYS A 563 6.77 14.73 17.67
CA LYS A 563 7.83 15.68 17.30
C LYS A 563 9.04 15.57 18.21
N ASN A 564 8.80 15.36 19.51
CA ASN A 564 9.85 15.14 20.49
C ASN A 564 9.30 14.47 21.77
N ASP A 565 10.24 14.02 22.61
CA ASP A 565 9.97 13.43 23.92
C ASP A 565 9.15 14.32 24.86
N LYS A 566 9.25 15.65 24.73
CA LYS A 566 8.51 16.60 25.59
C LYS A 566 7.02 16.58 25.25
N GLN A 567 6.67 16.60 23.96
CA GLN A 567 5.28 16.47 23.51
C GLN A 567 4.68 15.14 23.93
N LYS A 568 5.42 14.04 23.74
CA LYS A 568 5.01 12.71 24.21
C LYS A 568 4.77 12.66 25.72
N LYS A 569 5.70 13.19 26.52
CA LYS A 569 5.54 13.27 27.98
C LYS A 569 4.31 14.09 28.37
N GLN A 570 4.09 15.21 27.69
CA GLN A 570 2.93 16.07 27.93
C GLN A 570 1.62 15.34 27.62
N LEU A 571 1.53 14.64 26.48
CA LEU A 571 0.38 13.81 26.14
C LEU A 571 0.12 12.76 27.21
N LEU A 572 1.14 12.00 27.63
CA LEU A 572 0.97 10.95 28.64
C LEU A 572 0.52 11.54 29.98
N VAL A 573 0.99 12.73 30.34
CA VAL A 573 0.52 13.47 31.52
C VAL A 573 -0.94 13.89 31.34
N ASP A 574 -1.34 14.39 30.18
CA ASP A 574 -2.71 14.81 29.92
C ASP A 574 -3.69 13.63 29.90
N LEU A 575 -3.31 12.51 29.26
CA LEU A 575 -4.10 11.26 29.32
C LEU A 575 -4.19 10.72 30.75
N SER A 576 -3.16 10.90 31.59
CA SER A 576 -3.22 10.46 33.00
C SER A 576 -4.21 11.25 33.87
N LYS A 577 -4.67 12.42 33.40
CA LYS A 577 -5.74 13.19 34.05
C LYS A 577 -7.13 12.63 33.77
N ILE A 578 -7.23 11.67 32.85
CA ILE A 578 -8.46 11.00 32.46
C ILE A 578 -8.43 9.59 33.06
N GLU A 579 -9.57 9.15 33.58
CA GLU A 579 -9.72 7.81 34.15
C GLU A 579 -9.79 6.74 33.05
N ILE A 580 -8.61 6.37 32.54
CA ILE A 580 -8.44 5.31 31.53
C ILE A 580 -8.10 3.99 32.22
N ASP A 581 -8.68 2.87 31.76
CA ASP A 581 -8.25 1.55 32.22
C ASP A 581 -6.76 1.33 31.90
N ALA A 582 -6.02 0.84 32.89
CA ALA A 582 -4.57 0.70 32.79
C ALA A 582 -4.13 -0.23 31.65
N TYR A 583 -4.91 -1.26 31.31
CA TYR A 583 -4.57 -2.18 30.21
C TYR A 583 -4.94 -1.60 28.86
N ASP A 584 -6.06 -0.89 28.76
CA ASP A 584 -6.42 -0.17 27.53
C ASP A 584 -5.39 0.90 27.18
N PHE A 585 -4.89 1.62 28.18
CA PHE A 585 -3.80 2.58 28.01
C PHE A 585 -2.48 1.89 27.61
N LEU A 586 -2.14 0.76 28.21
CA LEU A 586 -0.94 0.00 27.82
C LEU A 586 -1.03 -0.55 26.41
N THR A 587 -2.20 -1.02 25.97
CA THR A 587 -2.44 -1.45 24.60
C THR A 587 -2.31 -0.30 23.61
N PHE A 588 -2.84 0.89 23.97
CA PHE A 588 -2.66 2.10 23.17
C PHE A 588 -1.18 2.48 23.05
N GLU A 589 -0.42 2.43 24.16
CA GLU A 589 1.03 2.64 24.14
C GLU A 589 1.76 1.61 23.27
N VAL A 590 1.35 0.34 23.29
CA VAL A 590 1.90 -0.72 22.42
C VAL A 590 1.73 -0.32 20.96
N ARG A 591 0.51 0.07 20.56
CA ARG A 591 0.21 0.50 19.20
C ARG A 591 1.07 1.69 18.76
N LEU A 592 1.19 2.72 19.60
CA LEU A 592 2.02 3.88 19.27
C LEU A 592 3.51 3.55 19.21
N ALA A 593 4.01 2.76 20.15
CA ALA A 593 5.43 2.46 20.24
C ALA A 593 5.92 1.50 19.15
N GLN A 594 5.07 0.56 18.70
CA GLN A 594 5.44 -0.44 17.70
C GLN A 594 5.92 0.18 16.38
N SER A 595 5.36 1.33 15.99
CA SER A 595 5.69 2.00 14.73
C SER A 595 6.70 3.13 14.88
N HIS A 596 6.93 3.63 16.09
CA HIS A 596 7.58 4.94 16.28
C HIS A 596 8.59 5.03 17.43
N ASP A 597 8.62 4.06 18.37
CA ASP A 597 9.55 4.05 19.50
C ASP A 597 9.86 2.61 19.92
N ILE A 598 10.72 1.96 19.13
CA ILE A 598 11.14 0.57 19.36
C ILE A 598 11.74 0.36 20.77
N PRO A 599 12.56 1.27 21.33
CA PRO A 599 13.03 1.15 22.71
C PRO A 599 11.90 1.11 23.75
N ARG A 600 10.85 1.93 23.62
CA ARG A 600 9.65 1.87 24.49
C ARG A 600 8.85 0.61 24.22
N TYR A 601 8.66 0.23 22.97
CA TYR A 601 7.94 -0.98 22.57
C TYR A 601 8.57 -2.23 23.20
N ARG A 602 9.90 -2.37 23.09
CA ARG A 602 10.68 -3.43 23.75
C ARG A 602 10.44 -3.47 25.26
N LYS A 603 10.35 -2.31 25.93
CA LYS A 603 10.05 -2.25 27.37
C LYS A 603 8.63 -2.76 27.68
N LEU A 604 7.65 -2.47 26.83
CA LEU A 604 6.28 -2.97 26.97
C LEU A 604 6.19 -4.49 26.75
N VAL A 605 6.87 -5.01 25.73
CA VAL A 605 6.97 -6.47 25.50
C VAL A 605 7.59 -7.18 26.71
N ARG A 606 8.71 -6.67 27.23
CA ARG A 606 9.34 -7.21 28.45
C ARG A 606 8.47 -7.07 29.69
N LYS A 607 7.63 -6.03 29.77
CA LYS A 607 6.67 -5.85 30.85
C LYS A 607 5.61 -6.94 30.80
N TYR A 608 5.01 -7.19 29.63
CA TYR A 608 4.04 -8.26 29.42
C TYR A 608 4.62 -9.64 29.79
N ALA A 609 5.83 -9.94 29.34
CA ALA A 609 6.51 -11.20 29.60
C ALA A 609 6.76 -11.47 31.10
N LYS A 610 6.82 -10.42 31.94
CA LYS A 610 7.03 -10.52 33.40
C LYS A 610 5.74 -10.56 34.21
N LEU A 611 4.58 -10.33 33.58
CA LEU A 611 3.31 -10.36 34.28
C LEU A 611 2.93 -11.78 34.69
N LYS A 612 2.15 -11.87 35.76
CA LYS A 612 1.48 -13.12 36.14
C LYS A 612 0.34 -13.41 35.17
N LYS A 613 -0.04 -14.70 35.06
CA LYS A 613 -1.05 -15.18 34.09
C LYS A 613 -2.39 -14.45 34.19
N ASP A 614 -2.86 -14.12 35.39
CA ASP A 614 -4.11 -13.36 35.62
C ASP A 614 -4.03 -11.94 35.04
N LYS A 615 -2.86 -11.29 35.16
CA LYS A 615 -2.62 -9.95 34.61
C LYS A 615 -2.36 -9.98 33.10
N GLN A 616 -1.73 -11.06 32.60
CA GLN A 616 -1.58 -11.29 31.16
C GLN A 616 -2.95 -11.43 30.50
N GLN A 617 -3.86 -12.21 31.07
CA GLN A 617 -5.22 -12.36 30.54
C GLN A 617 -5.98 -11.03 30.45
N LEU A 618 -5.83 -10.15 31.44
CA LEU A 618 -6.44 -8.81 31.38
C LEU A 618 -5.84 -7.96 30.25
N TRP A 619 -4.53 -8.05 30.03
CA TRP A 619 -3.90 -7.37 28.90
C TRP A 619 -4.26 -8.01 27.56
N ASP A 620 -4.39 -9.33 27.48
CA ASP A 620 -4.82 -10.04 26.27
C ASP A 620 -6.22 -9.58 25.85
N ILE A 621 -7.13 -9.39 26.82
CA ILE A 621 -8.48 -8.82 26.59
C ILE A 621 -8.38 -7.39 26.05
N ALA A 622 -7.44 -6.58 26.53
CA ALA A 622 -7.24 -5.23 26.01
C ALA A 622 -6.58 -5.23 24.61
N LEU A 623 -5.58 -6.08 24.38
CA LEU A 623 -4.92 -6.26 23.08
C LEU A 623 -5.84 -6.84 22.02
N ALA A 624 -6.89 -7.58 22.41
CA ALA A 624 -7.90 -8.03 21.47
C ALA A 624 -8.67 -6.88 20.81
N LYS A 625 -8.67 -5.68 21.42
CA LYS A 625 -9.39 -4.48 20.95
C LYS A 625 -8.66 -3.69 19.85
N VAL A 626 -7.39 -4.02 19.54
CA VAL A 626 -6.65 -3.43 18.42
C VAL A 626 -6.68 -4.35 17.20
N THR A 627 -6.18 -3.86 16.06
CA THR A 627 -6.12 -4.68 14.84
C THR A 627 -5.26 -5.93 15.08
N PRO A 628 -5.61 -7.08 14.46
CA PRO A 628 -4.81 -8.29 14.56
C PRO A 628 -3.35 -8.09 14.16
N ARG A 629 -3.07 -7.21 13.19
CA ARG A 629 -1.69 -6.84 12.82
C ARG A 629 -0.90 -6.34 14.04
N ILE A 630 -1.43 -5.40 14.81
CA ILE A 630 -0.72 -4.88 16.00
C ILE A 630 -0.60 -5.99 17.05
N ARG A 631 -1.70 -6.69 17.32
CA ARG A 631 -1.80 -7.73 18.36
C ARG A 631 -0.88 -8.93 18.10
N ASP A 632 -0.93 -9.49 16.90
CA ASP A 632 -0.27 -10.74 16.55
C ASP A 632 1.24 -10.54 16.44
N TYR A 633 1.68 -9.42 15.87
CA TYR A 633 3.10 -9.05 15.89
C TYR A 633 3.58 -8.74 17.30
N PHE A 634 2.75 -8.12 18.17
CA PHE A 634 3.10 -8.00 19.58
C PHE A 634 3.31 -9.36 20.27
N TYR A 635 2.43 -10.34 20.03
CA TYR A 635 2.63 -11.68 20.59
C TYR A 635 3.84 -12.40 19.99
N LEU A 636 4.14 -12.19 18.72
CA LEU A 636 5.38 -12.67 18.09
C LEU A 636 6.62 -12.06 18.75
N ASP A 637 6.59 -10.77 19.06
CA ASP A 637 7.69 -10.08 19.73
C ASP A 637 7.84 -10.50 21.20
N VAL A 638 6.74 -10.83 21.87
CA VAL A 638 6.79 -11.54 23.17
C VAL A 638 7.47 -12.89 23.02
N TYR A 639 7.13 -13.67 21.98
CA TYR A 639 7.75 -14.96 21.72
C TYR A 639 9.27 -14.82 21.44
N ARG A 640 9.68 -13.84 20.63
CA ARG A 640 11.10 -13.55 20.34
C ARG A 640 11.91 -13.21 21.58
N LEU A 641 11.38 -12.37 22.47
CA LEU A 641 12.09 -11.92 23.67
C LEU A 641 11.92 -12.87 24.88
N ALA A 642 10.86 -13.68 24.90
CA ALA A 642 10.51 -14.54 26.02
C ALA A 642 9.72 -15.79 25.54
N PRO A 643 10.36 -16.74 24.82
CA PRO A 643 9.67 -17.85 24.14
C PRO A 643 8.97 -18.85 25.08
N LYS A 644 9.24 -18.78 26.38
CA LYS A 644 8.57 -19.60 27.41
C LYS A 644 7.24 -19.01 27.87
N VAL A 645 6.92 -17.77 27.49
CA VAL A 645 5.66 -17.11 27.84
C VAL A 645 4.61 -17.54 26.83
N ALA A 646 3.55 -18.18 27.31
CA ALA A 646 2.42 -18.54 26.45
C ALA A 646 1.62 -17.28 26.08
N THR A 647 1.28 -17.16 24.80
CA THR A 647 0.43 -16.08 24.27
C THR A 647 -0.82 -16.67 23.60
N PRO A 648 -1.89 -15.89 23.42
CA PRO A 648 -3.09 -16.33 22.70
C PRO A 648 -2.86 -16.64 21.21
N LEU A 649 -1.72 -16.24 20.64
CA LEU A 649 -1.46 -16.32 19.20
C LEU A 649 -1.80 -17.69 18.61
N LEU A 650 -1.21 -18.77 19.12
CA LEU A 650 -1.44 -20.13 18.59
C LEU A 650 -2.89 -20.63 18.76
N THR A 651 -3.63 -20.11 19.74
CA THR A 651 -5.05 -20.47 19.93
C THR A 651 -5.95 -19.91 18.82
N GLN A 652 -5.49 -18.87 18.11
CA GLN A 652 -6.19 -18.21 17.01
C GLN A 652 -5.87 -18.82 15.64
N ARG A 653 -5.06 -19.89 15.58
CA ARG A 653 -4.72 -20.56 14.32
C ARG A 653 -5.95 -21.02 13.54
N SER A 654 -7.02 -21.47 14.21
CA SER A 654 -8.24 -21.87 13.51
C SER A 654 -8.90 -20.72 12.77
N ASP A 655 -8.80 -19.48 13.28
CA ASP A 655 -9.38 -18.31 12.65
C ASP A 655 -8.57 -17.91 11.40
N MET A 656 -7.23 -17.99 11.50
CA MET A 656 -6.33 -17.83 10.36
C MET A 656 -6.60 -18.86 9.25
N LEU A 657 -6.81 -20.13 9.63
CA LEU A 657 -7.14 -21.18 8.66
C LEU A 657 -8.52 -20.97 8.01
N ASP A 658 -9.51 -20.49 8.76
CA ASP A 658 -10.83 -20.17 8.21
C ASP A 658 -10.73 -19.07 7.16
N GLU A 659 -9.98 -18.01 7.42
CA GLU A 659 -9.78 -16.94 6.43
C GLU A 659 -8.99 -17.43 5.20
N LEU A 660 -7.94 -18.23 5.41
CA LEU A 660 -7.18 -18.83 4.32
C LEU A 660 -8.09 -19.65 3.40
N ILE A 661 -8.99 -20.44 3.97
CA ILE A 661 -9.96 -21.27 3.25
C ILE A 661 -10.98 -20.39 2.53
N ASN A 662 -11.55 -19.39 3.20
CA ASN A 662 -12.53 -18.49 2.57
C ASN A 662 -11.96 -17.78 1.34
N LYS A 663 -10.68 -17.44 1.36
CA LYS A 663 -10.00 -16.76 0.24
C LYS A 663 -9.59 -17.69 -0.88
N THR A 664 -9.26 -18.93 -0.55
CA THR A 664 -8.71 -19.88 -1.54
C THR A 664 -9.73 -20.87 -2.07
N SER A 665 -10.85 -21.08 -1.39
CA SER A 665 -11.88 -22.02 -1.84
C SER A 665 -12.47 -21.58 -3.17
N HIS A 666 -12.55 -22.52 -4.12
CA HIS A 666 -13.25 -22.26 -5.38
C HIS A 666 -14.74 -22.06 -5.12
N PHE A 667 -15.26 -20.93 -5.63
CA PHE A 667 -16.70 -20.76 -5.82
C PHE A 667 -17.23 -21.83 -6.77
N ASP A 668 -18.55 -21.99 -6.81
CA ASP A 668 -19.16 -23.10 -7.54
C ASP A 668 -18.80 -23.10 -9.05
N ASP A 669 -18.68 -21.93 -9.66
CA ASP A 669 -18.29 -21.74 -11.06
C ASP A 669 -16.84 -22.17 -11.33
N ASP A 670 -15.89 -21.77 -10.49
CA ASP A 670 -14.50 -22.19 -10.63
C ASP A 670 -14.32 -23.68 -10.34
N PHE A 671 -15.06 -24.21 -9.36
CA PHE A 671 -15.06 -25.63 -9.06
C PHE A 671 -15.57 -26.45 -10.26
N ILE A 672 -16.63 -26.00 -10.94
CA ILE A 672 -17.14 -26.64 -12.16
C ILE A 672 -16.05 -26.67 -13.24
N LYS A 673 -15.28 -25.58 -13.43
CA LYS A 673 -14.18 -25.56 -14.39
C LYS A 673 -13.16 -26.65 -14.12
N THR A 674 -12.88 -26.99 -12.85
CA THR A 674 -11.95 -28.09 -12.52
C THR A 674 -12.48 -29.48 -12.88
N MET A 675 -13.80 -29.63 -13.06
CA MET A 675 -14.42 -30.93 -13.36
C MET A 675 -14.38 -31.27 -14.85
N PHE A 676 -14.07 -30.33 -15.74
CA PHE A 676 -14.11 -30.49 -17.19
C PHE A 676 -12.78 -30.05 -17.83
N THR A 677 -12.42 -30.63 -18.97
CA THR A 677 -11.29 -30.09 -19.75
C THR A 677 -11.72 -28.80 -20.48
N HIS A 678 -10.74 -28.03 -20.97
CA HIS A 678 -11.01 -26.78 -21.70
C HIS A 678 -11.89 -26.99 -22.95
N ASP A 679 -11.78 -28.15 -23.61
CA ASP A 679 -12.58 -28.49 -24.80
C ASP A 679 -13.99 -29.00 -24.47
N GLU A 680 -14.20 -29.46 -23.23
CA GLU A 680 -15.46 -29.98 -22.73
C GLU A 680 -16.39 -28.85 -22.25
N LEU A 681 -15.84 -27.81 -21.62
CA LEU A 681 -16.61 -26.72 -21.01
C LEU A 681 -16.60 -25.46 -21.88
N SER A 682 -17.74 -25.11 -22.45
CA SER A 682 -17.88 -23.90 -23.27
C SER A 682 -18.14 -22.63 -22.45
N PHE A 683 -18.78 -22.75 -21.28
CA PHE A 683 -19.10 -21.61 -20.41
C PHE A 683 -19.49 -22.07 -19.00
N SER A 684 -19.09 -21.33 -17.96
CA SER A 684 -19.53 -21.54 -16.57
C SER A 684 -19.40 -20.24 -15.77
N GLU A 685 -20.48 -19.46 -15.68
CA GLU A 685 -20.51 -18.20 -14.92
C GLU A 685 -21.91 -17.86 -14.37
N ARG A 686 -22.00 -16.75 -13.64
CA ARG A 686 -23.26 -16.19 -13.14
C ARG A 686 -24.10 -15.62 -14.26
N ARG A 687 -25.41 -15.59 -14.02
CA ARG A 687 -26.41 -15.08 -14.95
C ARG A 687 -26.15 -13.64 -15.42
N GLU A 688 -25.63 -12.79 -14.55
CA GLU A 688 -25.32 -11.39 -14.87
C GLU A 688 -24.18 -11.21 -15.89
N PHE A 689 -23.33 -12.22 -16.09
CA PHE A 689 -22.19 -12.19 -17.00
C PHE A 689 -22.41 -12.97 -18.30
N LEU A 690 -23.63 -13.46 -18.53
CA LEU A 690 -23.97 -14.23 -19.73
C LEU A 690 -23.58 -13.46 -21.00
N PRO A 691 -22.66 -13.98 -21.83
CA PRO A 691 -22.22 -13.29 -23.03
C PRO A 691 -23.41 -13.04 -23.96
N GLU A 692 -23.55 -11.82 -24.49
CA GLU A 692 -24.60 -11.47 -25.47
C GLU A 692 -24.63 -12.42 -26.69
N LYS A 693 -23.51 -13.11 -26.94
CA LYS A 693 -23.29 -14.19 -27.90
C LYS A 693 -24.29 -15.35 -27.79
N TYR A 694 -24.78 -15.70 -26.60
CA TYR A 694 -25.58 -16.92 -26.41
C TYR A 694 -27.10 -16.69 -26.51
N LYS A 695 -27.56 -15.75 -27.35
CA LYS A 695 -28.98 -15.63 -27.80
C LYS A 695 -29.44 -16.85 -28.63
N LEU A 696 -29.05 -18.05 -28.21
CA LEU A 696 -29.36 -19.32 -28.83
C LEU A 696 -30.72 -19.82 -28.33
N PRO A 697 -31.48 -20.54 -29.18
CA PRO A 697 -32.71 -21.18 -28.75
C PRO A 697 -32.42 -22.21 -27.64
N ILE A 698 -33.18 -22.15 -26.55
CA ILE A 698 -33.16 -23.16 -25.49
C ILE A 698 -34.15 -24.26 -25.85
N VAL A 699 -33.71 -25.51 -25.80
CA VAL A 699 -34.54 -26.71 -26.00
C VAL A 699 -34.45 -27.57 -24.74
N ILE A 700 -35.57 -28.08 -24.25
CA ILE A 700 -35.57 -29.03 -23.13
C ILE A 700 -35.38 -30.44 -23.70
N GLU A 701 -34.41 -31.17 -23.16
CA GLU A 701 -34.29 -32.61 -23.39
C GLU A 701 -35.42 -33.38 -22.68
N SER A 702 -35.85 -34.52 -23.24
CA SER A 702 -36.95 -35.32 -22.70
C SER A 702 -36.72 -35.84 -21.26
N GLU A 703 -35.46 -35.90 -20.81
CA GLU A 703 -35.05 -36.40 -19.49
C GLU A 703 -34.14 -35.40 -18.76
N VAL A 704 -34.67 -34.29 -18.26
CA VAL A 704 -33.88 -33.34 -17.44
C VAL A 704 -33.61 -33.93 -16.06
N GLU A 705 -32.33 -34.07 -15.71
CA GLU A 705 -31.88 -34.53 -14.40
C GLU A 705 -32.11 -33.49 -13.31
N ARG A 706 -32.48 -33.94 -12.11
CA ARG A 706 -32.71 -33.06 -10.95
C ARG A 706 -31.69 -33.30 -9.85
N ILE A 707 -31.02 -32.22 -9.46
CA ILE A 707 -29.94 -32.27 -8.48
C ILE A 707 -30.40 -31.62 -7.17
N LYS A 708 -30.25 -32.35 -6.06
CA LYS A 708 -30.53 -31.82 -4.72
C LYS A 708 -29.32 -31.03 -4.20
N GLN A 709 -29.29 -29.73 -4.48
CA GLN A 709 -28.24 -28.82 -4.01
C GLN A 709 -28.80 -27.46 -3.62
N VAL A 710 -28.03 -26.74 -2.78
CA VAL A 710 -28.40 -25.44 -2.21
C VAL A 710 -28.31 -24.32 -3.26
N SER A 711 -27.31 -24.36 -4.13
CA SER A 711 -27.12 -23.40 -5.22
C SER A 711 -27.99 -23.75 -6.44
N ARG A 712 -28.53 -22.74 -7.14
CA ARG A 712 -29.42 -22.88 -8.32
C ARG A 712 -28.63 -22.79 -9.65
N PHE A 713 -28.53 -23.91 -10.37
CA PHE A 713 -27.84 -24.06 -11.66
C PHE A 713 -28.80 -24.52 -12.74
N ALA A 714 -28.47 -24.15 -13.98
CA ALA A 714 -28.99 -24.76 -15.18
C ALA A 714 -27.82 -25.23 -16.06
N TRP A 715 -27.84 -26.52 -16.43
CA TRP A 715 -26.79 -27.17 -17.21
C TRP A 715 -27.28 -27.45 -18.62
N PHE A 716 -26.51 -27.01 -19.60
CA PHE A 716 -26.85 -27.10 -21.02
C PHE A 716 -25.78 -27.86 -21.80
N ILE A 717 -26.20 -28.58 -22.84
CA ILE A 717 -25.32 -29.03 -23.91
C ILE A 717 -25.50 -28.08 -25.09
N LEU A 718 -24.39 -27.56 -25.63
CA LEU A 718 -24.38 -26.79 -26.87
C LEU A 718 -24.30 -27.75 -28.06
N ALA A 719 -25.41 -27.97 -28.74
CA ALA A 719 -25.50 -28.81 -29.94
C ALA A 719 -26.32 -28.10 -31.02
N ASP A 720 -25.86 -28.14 -32.27
CA ASP A 720 -26.56 -27.58 -33.43
C ASP A 720 -27.00 -26.10 -33.25
N GLN A 721 -26.14 -25.26 -32.66
CA GLN A 721 -26.47 -23.87 -32.28
C GLN A 721 -27.69 -23.73 -31.36
N LYS A 722 -27.98 -24.73 -30.53
CA LYS A 722 -29.04 -24.70 -29.52
C LYS A 722 -28.48 -25.10 -28.17
N LEU A 723 -29.07 -24.55 -27.11
CA LEU A 723 -28.76 -24.92 -25.73
C LEU A 723 -29.79 -25.94 -25.27
N LYS A 724 -29.36 -27.20 -25.11
CA LYS A 724 -30.20 -28.29 -24.63
C LYS A 724 -30.10 -28.42 -23.12
N LEU A 725 -31.17 -28.10 -22.40
CA LEU A 725 -31.19 -28.21 -20.94
C LEU A 725 -31.18 -29.68 -20.52
N ILE A 726 -30.17 -30.07 -19.74
CA ILE A 726 -29.96 -31.47 -19.31
C ILE A 726 -30.06 -31.68 -17.81
N ALA A 727 -29.80 -30.65 -16.98
CA ALA A 727 -29.96 -30.74 -15.54
C ALA A 727 -30.28 -29.39 -14.89
N VAL A 728 -31.02 -29.45 -13.78
CA VAL A 728 -31.33 -28.29 -12.92
C VAL A 728 -31.17 -28.65 -11.45
N SER A 729 -30.75 -27.69 -10.62
CA SER A 729 -30.69 -27.87 -9.16
C SER A 729 -31.83 -27.16 -8.43
N GLY A 730 -32.33 -27.77 -7.36
CA GLY A 730 -33.35 -27.19 -6.48
C GLY A 730 -34.42 -28.18 -6.01
N GLU A 731 -35.09 -27.84 -4.91
CA GLU A 731 -36.17 -28.66 -4.32
C GLU A 731 -37.57 -28.33 -4.87
N GLU A 732 -37.70 -27.24 -5.63
CA GLU A 732 -38.98 -26.85 -6.21
C GLU A 732 -39.51 -27.96 -7.12
N LYS A 733 -40.75 -28.37 -6.86
CA LYS A 733 -41.49 -29.26 -7.77
C LYS A 733 -41.82 -28.47 -9.03
N LEU A 734 -40.94 -28.58 -10.02
CA LEU A 734 -41.19 -28.14 -11.39
C LEU A 734 -42.21 -29.11 -12.01
N ASP A 735 -43.50 -28.84 -11.83
CA ASP A 735 -44.64 -29.68 -12.21
C ASP A 735 -45.14 -29.42 -13.63
N SER A 736 -44.53 -28.46 -14.33
CA SER A 736 -44.78 -28.18 -15.74
C SER A 736 -43.50 -27.79 -16.48
N GLU A 737 -43.47 -28.09 -17.78
CA GLU A 737 -42.39 -27.71 -18.69
C GLU A 737 -42.15 -26.19 -18.70
N ALA A 738 -43.23 -25.40 -18.65
CA ALA A 738 -43.17 -23.94 -18.60
C ALA A 738 -42.45 -23.40 -17.34
N LYS A 739 -42.72 -23.98 -16.16
CA LYS A 739 -42.02 -23.58 -14.93
C LYS A 739 -40.55 -24.00 -14.93
N LEU A 740 -40.23 -25.13 -15.58
CA LEU A 740 -38.85 -25.60 -15.72
C LEU A 740 -38.04 -24.69 -16.64
N LEU A 741 -38.67 -24.19 -17.72
CA LEU A 741 -38.13 -23.13 -18.59
C LEU A 741 -37.95 -21.80 -17.85
N ASP A 742 -38.95 -21.35 -17.10
CA ASP A 742 -38.85 -20.11 -16.31
C ASP A 742 -37.75 -20.21 -15.26
N PHE A 743 -37.62 -21.37 -14.60
CA PHE A 743 -36.54 -21.62 -13.66
C PHE A 743 -35.17 -21.52 -14.37
N ALA A 744 -34.99 -22.26 -15.46
CA ALA A 744 -33.73 -22.28 -16.20
C ALA A 744 -33.36 -20.92 -16.79
N LYS A 745 -34.35 -20.07 -17.13
CA LYS A 745 -34.11 -18.77 -17.78
C LYS A 745 -34.04 -17.60 -16.80
N TYR A 746 -34.76 -17.66 -15.69
CA TYR A 746 -34.95 -16.52 -14.79
C TYR A 746 -34.61 -16.81 -13.32
N SER A 747 -34.55 -18.08 -12.90
CA SER A 747 -34.33 -18.44 -11.50
C SER A 747 -32.98 -19.13 -11.23
N ALA A 748 -32.27 -19.56 -12.28
CA ALA A 748 -30.91 -20.06 -12.17
C ALA A 748 -29.95 -18.90 -11.92
N ASN A 749 -29.09 -19.05 -10.91
CA ASN A 749 -28.07 -18.06 -10.59
C ASN A 749 -26.82 -18.26 -11.47
N PHE A 750 -26.61 -19.49 -11.94
CA PHE A 750 -25.43 -19.90 -12.70
C PHE A 750 -25.82 -20.77 -13.91
N TYR A 751 -25.06 -20.60 -14.98
CA TYR A 751 -25.24 -21.32 -16.24
C TYR A 751 -23.98 -22.09 -16.56
N VAL A 752 -24.13 -23.39 -16.83
CA VAL A 752 -23.05 -24.25 -17.29
C VAL A 752 -23.38 -24.73 -18.70
N ILE A 753 -22.49 -24.48 -19.65
CA ILE A 753 -22.65 -24.90 -21.04
C ILE A 753 -21.50 -25.85 -21.37
N ILE A 754 -21.85 -27.08 -21.69
CA ILE A 754 -20.95 -28.16 -22.04
C ILE A 754 -21.00 -28.38 -23.56
N ASN A 755 -19.86 -28.70 -24.14
CA ASN A 755 -19.75 -29.08 -25.53
C ASN A 755 -20.48 -30.41 -25.81
N ASP A 756 -21.04 -30.59 -27.00
CA ASP A 756 -21.73 -31.82 -27.39
C ASP A 756 -20.80 -33.04 -27.56
N SER A 757 -19.49 -32.80 -27.50
CA SER A 757 -18.44 -33.82 -27.43
C SER A 757 -18.46 -34.64 -26.12
N VAL A 758 -19.10 -34.16 -25.06
CA VAL A 758 -19.14 -34.84 -23.76
C VAL A 758 -20.34 -35.78 -23.66
N GLU A 759 -20.08 -37.06 -23.42
CA GLU A 759 -21.15 -38.04 -23.23
C GLU A 759 -22.02 -37.71 -22.01
N ARG A 760 -23.35 -37.83 -22.17
CA ARG A 760 -24.33 -37.53 -21.12
C ARG A 760 -24.05 -38.27 -19.82
N ASN A 761 -23.68 -39.55 -19.88
CA ASN A 761 -23.39 -40.35 -18.69
C ASN A 761 -22.21 -39.78 -17.88
N THR A 762 -21.22 -39.23 -18.57
CA THR A 762 -20.08 -38.54 -17.94
C THR A 762 -20.55 -37.27 -17.23
N ILE A 763 -21.43 -36.49 -17.87
CA ILE A 763 -22.02 -35.30 -17.26
C ILE A 763 -22.84 -35.67 -16.03
N THR A 764 -23.74 -36.64 -16.11
CA THR A 764 -24.55 -37.11 -14.97
C THR A 764 -23.68 -37.61 -13.82
N THR A 765 -22.61 -38.34 -14.12
CA THR A 765 -21.66 -38.82 -13.09
C THR A 765 -20.95 -37.66 -12.40
N LYS A 766 -20.43 -36.68 -13.18
CA LYS A 766 -19.82 -35.46 -12.65
C LYS A 766 -20.82 -34.68 -11.79
N LEU A 767 -22.05 -34.47 -12.27
CA LEU A 767 -23.13 -33.79 -11.56
C LEU A 767 -23.44 -34.40 -10.18
N HIS A 768 -23.51 -35.73 -10.09
CA HIS A 768 -23.75 -36.40 -8.80
C HIS A 768 -22.56 -36.35 -7.85
N SER A 769 -21.35 -36.13 -8.36
CA SER A 769 -20.14 -35.94 -7.55
C SER A 769 -19.96 -34.49 -7.06
N PHE A 770 -20.72 -33.55 -7.61
CA PHE A 770 -20.65 -32.15 -7.20
C PHE A 770 -21.09 -32.00 -5.74
N ILE A 771 -20.28 -31.27 -4.98
CA ILE A 771 -20.53 -30.92 -3.59
C ILE A 771 -20.63 -29.40 -3.47
N SER A 772 -21.47 -28.89 -2.57
CA SER A 772 -21.66 -27.45 -2.41
C SER A 772 -20.41 -26.75 -1.87
N TYR A 773 -20.31 -25.44 -2.11
CA TYR A 773 -19.27 -24.57 -1.56
C TYR A 773 -19.03 -24.79 -0.05
N THR A 774 -20.08 -24.75 0.78
CA THR A 774 -19.99 -24.95 2.24
C THR A 774 -19.45 -26.33 2.62
N GLU A 775 -19.81 -27.38 1.86
CA GLU A 775 -19.28 -28.73 2.11
C GLU A 775 -17.83 -28.86 1.62
N ARG A 776 -17.44 -28.17 0.54
CA ARG A 776 -16.04 -28.06 0.09
C ARG A 776 -15.18 -27.40 1.16
N GLU A 777 -15.58 -26.23 1.66
CA GLU A 777 -14.87 -25.52 2.74
C GLU A 777 -14.68 -26.42 3.97
N LYS A 778 -15.74 -27.10 4.39
CA LYS A 778 -15.69 -28.02 5.54
C LYS A 778 -14.70 -29.16 5.32
N ARG A 779 -14.72 -29.78 4.13
CA ARG A 779 -13.80 -30.87 3.78
C ARG A 779 -12.36 -30.39 3.66
N LEU A 780 -12.15 -29.22 3.05
CA LEU A 780 -10.85 -28.59 2.91
C LEU A 780 -10.27 -28.25 4.30
N LYS A 781 -11.07 -27.67 5.19
CA LYS A 781 -10.68 -27.40 6.59
C LYS A 781 -10.21 -28.65 7.31
N GLN A 782 -10.97 -29.74 7.21
CA GLN A 782 -10.58 -31.02 7.79
C GLN A 782 -9.29 -31.57 7.15
N GLY A 783 -9.17 -31.47 5.81
CA GLY A 783 -7.99 -31.90 5.07
C GLY A 783 -6.72 -31.17 5.50
N ILE A 784 -6.78 -29.84 5.64
CA ILE A 784 -5.68 -29.00 6.13
C ILE A 784 -5.32 -29.40 7.57
N GLN A 785 -6.30 -29.57 8.46
CA GLN A 785 -6.04 -29.98 9.84
C GLN A 785 -5.39 -31.37 9.93
N ASP A 786 -5.84 -32.33 9.11
CA ASP A 786 -5.25 -33.67 9.06
C ASP A 786 -3.83 -33.65 8.47
N PHE A 787 -3.57 -32.79 7.49
CA PHE A 787 -2.21 -32.57 6.97
C PHE A 787 -1.30 -31.94 8.02
N LEU A 788 -1.71 -30.85 8.66
CA LEU A 788 -0.92 -30.15 9.68
C LEU A 788 -0.64 -31.03 10.91
N SER A 789 -1.57 -31.92 11.28
CA SER A 789 -1.38 -32.87 12.38
C SER A 789 -0.56 -34.12 12.00
N GLY A 790 -0.15 -34.24 10.73
CA GLY A 790 0.62 -35.38 10.22
C GLY A 790 -0.19 -36.67 10.01
N LYS A 791 -1.53 -36.61 10.11
CA LYS A 791 -2.41 -37.75 9.75
C LYS A 791 -2.48 -37.98 8.25
N LEU A 792 -2.15 -36.97 7.47
CA LEU A 792 -2.20 -36.99 6.02
C LEU A 792 -0.86 -36.46 5.47
N THR A 793 -0.29 -37.16 4.49
CA THR A 793 0.91 -36.68 3.77
C THR A 793 0.53 -35.56 2.82
N PHE A 794 1.46 -34.70 2.43
CA PHE A 794 1.20 -33.62 1.48
C PHE A 794 0.71 -34.12 0.11
N GLU A 795 1.26 -35.23 -0.40
CA GLU A 795 0.84 -35.83 -1.67
C GLU A 795 -0.64 -36.26 -1.62
N HIS A 796 -1.03 -36.97 -0.57
CA HIS A 796 -2.44 -37.33 -0.34
C HIS A 796 -3.34 -36.11 -0.14
N TYR A 797 -2.81 -34.99 0.40
CA TYR A 797 -3.57 -33.75 0.56
C TYR A 797 -3.87 -33.14 -0.80
N GLN A 798 -2.83 -32.91 -1.61
CA GLN A 798 -2.97 -32.36 -2.94
C GLN A 798 -3.91 -33.22 -3.80
N ASN A 799 -3.66 -34.53 -3.87
CA ASN A 799 -4.48 -35.43 -4.68
C ASN A 799 -5.98 -35.42 -4.30
N LYS A 800 -6.33 -35.07 -3.05
CA LYS A 800 -7.70 -35.12 -2.55
C LYS A 800 -8.38 -33.75 -2.49
N PHE A 801 -7.63 -32.67 -2.39
CA PHE A 801 -8.19 -31.34 -2.06
C PHE A 801 -7.72 -30.21 -2.97
N ASP A 802 -6.74 -30.42 -3.85
CA ASP A 802 -6.20 -29.35 -4.71
C ASP A 802 -7.29 -28.76 -5.65
N HIS A 803 -8.25 -29.59 -6.08
CA HIS A 803 -9.41 -29.14 -6.86
C HIS A 803 -10.47 -28.38 -6.06
N TYR A 804 -10.33 -28.25 -4.73
CA TYR A 804 -11.23 -27.44 -3.90
C TYR A 804 -10.72 -26.02 -3.67
N SER A 805 -9.44 -25.73 -3.95
CA SER A 805 -8.83 -24.45 -3.63
C SER A 805 -7.86 -23.95 -4.70
N ASP A 806 -7.88 -22.66 -4.99
CA ASP A 806 -6.86 -22.01 -5.81
C ASP A 806 -5.61 -21.73 -4.97
N SER A 807 -4.62 -22.64 -5.04
CA SER A 807 -3.33 -22.47 -4.38
C SER A 807 -2.56 -21.22 -4.85
N LYS A 808 -2.93 -20.61 -5.99
CA LYS A 808 -2.36 -19.33 -6.42
C LYS A 808 -2.69 -18.21 -5.45
N VAL A 809 -3.83 -18.27 -4.77
CA VAL A 809 -4.28 -17.21 -3.86
C VAL A 809 -3.56 -17.25 -2.50
N TYR A 810 -2.77 -18.30 -2.23
CA TYR A 810 -1.91 -18.30 -1.04
C TYR A 810 -0.90 -17.16 -1.07
N ASP A 811 -0.85 -16.41 0.03
CA ASP A 811 0.10 -15.35 0.31
C ASP A 811 0.34 -15.26 1.83
N ILE A 812 1.35 -14.50 2.23
CA ILE A 812 1.69 -14.20 3.63
C ILE A 812 1.31 -12.77 4.03
N TYR A 813 1.06 -11.88 3.05
CA TYR A 813 0.73 -10.48 3.30
C TYR A 813 -0.75 -10.28 3.60
N ILE A 814 -1.02 -9.49 4.65
CA ILE A 814 -2.36 -9.21 5.18
C ILE A 814 -3.27 -8.54 4.16
N GLU A 815 -2.73 -7.75 3.24
CA GLU A 815 -3.49 -7.00 2.22
C GLU A 815 -4.31 -7.93 1.30
N ASN A 816 -3.87 -9.18 1.14
CA ASN A 816 -4.58 -10.19 0.36
C ASN A 816 -5.67 -10.92 1.17
N TYR A 817 -5.67 -10.75 2.49
CA TYR A 817 -6.61 -11.32 3.44
C TYR A 817 -7.46 -10.23 4.10
N CYS A 818 -8.46 -10.61 4.90
CA CYS A 818 -9.12 -9.63 5.75
C CYS A 818 -8.11 -9.01 6.73
N GLU A 819 -8.01 -7.68 6.77
CA GLU A 819 -7.15 -6.95 7.72
C GLU A 819 -7.48 -7.22 9.20
N TYR A 820 -8.68 -7.77 9.42
CA TYR A 820 -9.19 -8.18 10.71
C TYR A 820 -9.03 -9.68 10.99
N SER A 821 -8.40 -10.45 10.10
CA SER A 821 -8.07 -11.84 10.36
C SER A 821 -6.75 -11.98 11.11
N THR A 822 -6.56 -13.13 11.77
CA THR A 822 -5.30 -13.45 12.43
C THR A 822 -4.19 -13.63 11.40
N CYS A 823 -3.04 -13.00 11.66
CA CYS A 823 -1.95 -12.89 10.69
C CYS A 823 -1.22 -14.23 10.50
N ILE A 824 -1.01 -14.65 9.25
CA ILE A 824 -0.38 -15.94 8.91
C ILE A 824 1.08 -15.99 9.38
N LEU A 825 1.88 -14.98 9.04
CA LEU A 825 3.32 -14.99 9.32
C LEU A 825 3.66 -15.10 10.82
N PRO A 826 3.04 -14.33 11.74
CA PRO A 826 3.22 -14.55 13.18
C PRO A 826 2.90 -15.98 13.66
N GLN A 827 1.89 -16.64 13.08
CA GLN A 827 1.56 -18.03 13.43
C GLN A 827 2.68 -19.00 13.05
N ILE A 828 3.28 -18.81 11.87
CA ILE A 828 4.41 -19.62 11.40
C ILE A 828 5.63 -19.39 12.31
N LEU A 829 5.99 -18.14 12.55
CA LEU A 829 7.22 -17.79 13.26
C LEU A 829 7.18 -18.15 14.76
N ALA A 830 5.98 -18.17 15.36
CA ALA A 830 5.79 -18.54 16.75
C ALA A 830 5.44 -20.03 16.97
N GLU A 831 5.38 -20.85 15.91
CA GLU A 831 5.04 -22.27 16.01
C GLU A 831 6.13 -23.05 16.77
N PRO A 832 5.82 -23.64 17.95
CA PRO A 832 6.80 -24.39 18.73
C PRO A 832 7.12 -25.77 18.15
N ASP A 833 6.21 -26.38 17.37
CA ASP A 833 6.44 -27.67 16.74
C ASP A 833 6.99 -27.50 15.31
N GLU A 834 8.29 -27.78 15.13
CA GLU A 834 8.98 -27.67 13.84
C GLU A 834 8.25 -28.45 12.73
N GLN A 835 7.62 -29.60 13.04
CA GLN A 835 6.89 -30.36 12.02
C GLN A 835 5.61 -29.66 11.58
N VAL A 836 4.87 -29.07 12.52
CA VAL A 836 3.68 -28.27 12.19
C VAL A 836 4.10 -27.01 11.42
N GLN A 837 5.20 -26.36 11.82
CA GLN A 837 5.74 -25.19 11.15
C GLN A 837 6.11 -25.51 9.70
N LEU A 838 6.90 -26.55 9.46
CA LEU A 838 7.32 -26.95 8.12
C LEU A 838 6.11 -27.39 7.27
N ARG A 839 5.11 -28.06 7.85
CA ARG A 839 3.86 -28.40 7.15
C ARG A 839 3.06 -27.15 6.77
N LEU A 840 2.97 -26.16 7.65
CA LEU A 840 2.29 -24.90 7.36
C LEU A 840 3.00 -24.14 6.23
N ILE A 841 4.33 -24.08 6.24
CA ILE A 841 5.11 -23.49 5.15
C ILE A 841 4.87 -24.27 3.85
N LYS A 842 4.90 -25.61 3.90
CA LYS A 842 4.63 -26.47 2.73
C LYS A 842 3.25 -26.25 2.13
N LEU A 843 2.24 -26.03 2.97
CA LEU A 843 0.88 -25.72 2.52
C LEU A 843 0.85 -24.40 1.72
N LEU A 844 1.44 -23.34 2.26
CA LEU A 844 1.48 -22.02 1.60
C LEU A 844 2.35 -22.03 0.35
N CYS A 845 3.38 -22.88 0.33
CA CYS A 845 4.27 -23.07 -0.81
C CYS A 845 3.78 -24.13 -1.81
N SER A 846 2.50 -24.55 -1.75
CA SER A 846 1.99 -25.61 -2.62
C SER A 846 2.03 -25.25 -4.11
N HIS A 847 1.88 -23.97 -4.43
CA HIS A 847 2.02 -23.48 -5.79
C HIS A 847 3.50 -23.42 -6.19
N ARG A 848 3.90 -24.08 -7.29
CA ARG A 848 5.30 -24.16 -7.76
C ARG A 848 5.99 -22.79 -7.84
N THR A 849 5.27 -21.80 -8.38
CA THR A 849 5.73 -20.43 -8.65
C THR A 849 5.76 -19.55 -7.41
N ARG A 850 4.57 -19.18 -6.92
CA ARG A 850 4.37 -18.28 -5.78
C ARG A 850 4.95 -18.87 -4.50
N GLY A 851 5.00 -20.20 -4.39
CA GLY A 851 5.60 -20.87 -3.26
C GLY A 851 7.08 -20.55 -3.05
N LYS A 852 7.86 -20.33 -4.11
CA LYS A 852 9.27 -19.89 -3.98
C LYS A 852 9.36 -18.48 -3.39
N ARG A 853 8.51 -17.54 -3.83
CA ARG A 853 8.45 -16.16 -3.30
C ARG A 853 8.04 -16.14 -1.83
N ILE A 854 7.00 -16.91 -1.50
CA ILE A 854 6.51 -17.09 -0.12
C ILE A 854 7.61 -17.71 0.74
N LEU A 855 8.27 -18.76 0.26
CA LEU A 855 9.36 -19.42 0.97
C LEU A 855 10.51 -18.46 1.24
N ARG A 856 10.96 -17.71 0.22
CA ARG A 856 12.00 -16.69 0.37
C ARG A 856 11.65 -15.75 1.51
N LYS A 857 10.43 -15.19 1.52
CA LYS A 857 10.06 -14.21 2.54
C LYS A 857 9.91 -14.81 3.94
N ILE A 858 9.37 -16.03 4.06
CA ILE A 858 9.34 -16.75 5.34
C ILE A 858 10.77 -17.02 5.82
N ALA A 859 11.66 -17.47 4.92
CA ALA A 859 13.06 -17.75 5.23
C ALA A 859 13.80 -16.51 5.70
N GLU A 860 13.61 -15.36 5.05
CA GLU A 860 14.15 -14.06 5.49
C GLU A 860 13.73 -13.75 6.93
N ASN A 861 12.44 -13.86 7.24
CA ASN A 861 11.93 -13.58 8.58
C ASN A 861 12.44 -14.58 9.63
N MET A 862 12.48 -15.87 9.31
CA MET A 862 13.02 -16.91 10.18
C MET A 862 14.53 -16.75 10.40
N PHE A 863 15.26 -16.32 9.38
CA PHE A 863 16.69 -16.04 9.45
C PHE A 863 16.95 -14.91 10.45
N PHE A 864 16.31 -13.75 10.30
CA PHE A 864 16.50 -12.65 11.25
C PHE A 864 16.07 -13.01 12.68
N ASP A 865 14.99 -13.78 12.84
CA ASP A 865 14.54 -14.24 14.16
C ASP A 865 15.53 -15.25 14.79
N HIS A 866 16.16 -16.11 13.99
CA HIS A 866 17.24 -17.01 14.44
C HIS A 866 18.47 -16.23 14.93
N TYR A 867 18.84 -15.15 14.24
CA TYR A 867 19.99 -14.34 14.66
C TYR A 867 19.67 -13.47 15.88
N LEU A 868 18.44 -12.97 15.99
CA LEU A 868 17.96 -12.27 17.18
C LEU A 868 18.01 -13.18 18.41
N THR A 869 17.47 -14.41 18.30
CA THR A 869 17.44 -15.37 19.42
C THR A 869 18.84 -15.86 19.82
N ASN A 870 19.79 -15.87 18.89
CA ASN A 870 21.21 -16.16 19.16
C ASN A 870 22.03 -14.97 19.65
N GLY A 871 21.41 -13.79 19.84
CA GLY A 871 22.09 -12.58 20.32
C GLY A 871 23.06 -11.95 19.31
N ARG A 872 22.91 -12.29 18.02
CA ARG A 872 23.71 -11.74 16.91
C ARG A 872 23.05 -10.56 16.21
N ALA A 873 21.74 -10.40 16.40
CA ALA A 873 21.00 -9.19 16.06
C ALA A 873 20.35 -8.66 17.34
N ASP A 874 20.18 -7.35 17.44
CA ASP A 874 19.32 -6.80 18.47
C ASP A 874 17.87 -6.69 17.96
N PHE A 875 16.94 -6.50 18.90
CA PHE A 875 15.53 -6.34 18.57
C PHE A 875 15.23 -4.98 17.91
N GLU A 876 16.11 -3.97 17.96
CA GLU A 876 15.89 -2.72 17.22
C GLU A 876 16.10 -2.96 15.72
N MET A 877 17.20 -3.61 15.35
CA MET A 877 17.53 -4.04 13.98
C MET A 877 16.38 -4.84 13.36
N ARG A 878 15.69 -5.70 14.13
CA ARG A 878 14.55 -6.48 13.62
C ARG A 878 13.35 -5.63 13.18
N HIS A 879 13.19 -4.44 13.76
CA HIS A 879 12.11 -3.50 13.44
C HIS A 879 12.55 -2.40 12.48
N ASP A 880 13.78 -2.47 11.96
CA ASP A 880 14.27 -1.55 10.95
C ASP A 880 13.57 -1.84 9.60
N PRO A 881 12.82 -0.87 9.05
CA PRO A 881 12.15 -1.04 7.76
C PRO A 881 13.14 -1.14 6.58
N GLU A 882 14.38 -0.68 6.75
CA GLU A 882 15.44 -0.71 5.73
C GLU A 882 16.23 -2.03 5.75
N LEU A 883 15.88 -2.97 6.64
CA LEU A 883 16.57 -4.25 6.72
C LEU A 883 16.15 -5.17 5.55
N ASP A 884 16.85 -5.05 4.43
CA ASP A 884 16.80 -6.01 3.32
C ASP A 884 17.97 -7.01 3.41
N VAL A 885 17.71 -8.25 3.00
CA VAL A 885 18.76 -9.26 2.82
C VAL A 885 19.72 -8.86 1.71
N ASP A 886 19.23 -8.14 0.70
CA ASP A 886 20.02 -7.71 -0.45
C ASP A 886 21.04 -6.61 -0.09
N ASP A 887 20.83 -5.91 1.04
CA ASP A 887 21.74 -4.89 1.59
C ASP A 887 22.73 -5.45 2.63
N LEU A 888 22.71 -6.77 2.86
CA LEU A 888 23.63 -7.42 3.79
C LEU A 888 25.03 -7.56 3.17
N THR A 889 26.06 -7.57 4.03
CA THR A 889 27.43 -7.88 3.59
C THR A 889 27.52 -9.29 2.97
N ASP A 890 28.49 -9.54 2.09
CA ASP A 890 28.69 -10.84 1.42
C ASP A 890 28.64 -12.07 2.36
N ASP A 891 29.26 -12.00 3.55
CA ASP A 891 29.24 -13.10 4.55
C ASP A 891 27.82 -13.39 5.07
N TRP A 892 27.01 -12.35 5.22
CA TRP A 892 25.62 -12.48 5.65
C TRP A 892 24.72 -13.02 4.53
N ILE A 893 24.96 -12.61 3.28
CA ILE A 893 24.29 -13.15 2.10
C ILE A 893 24.57 -14.66 1.99
N GLU A 894 25.83 -15.10 2.11
CA GLU A 894 26.18 -16.52 2.06
C GLU A 894 25.46 -17.32 3.15
N ARG A 895 25.40 -16.79 4.38
CA ARG A 895 24.69 -17.43 5.49
C ARG A 895 23.18 -17.52 5.26
N TRP A 896 22.58 -16.45 4.75
CA TRP A 896 21.17 -16.46 4.39
C TRP A 896 20.88 -17.48 3.29
N GLN A 897 21.70 -17.54 2.23
CA GLN A 897 21.55 -18.52 1.15
C GLN A 897 21.65 -19.97 1.67
N ASN A 898 22.58 -20.23 2.57
CA ASN A 898 22.73 -21.55 3.20
C ASN A 898 21.51 -21.90 4.07
N PHE A 899 21.02 -20.94 4.86
CA PHE A 899 19.80 -21.10 5.65
C PHE A 899 18.57 -21.39 4.78
N HIS A 900 18.40 -20.62 3.69
CA HIS A 900 17.31 -20.80 2.73
C HIS A 900 17.33 -22.20 2.11
N LYS A 901 18.51 -22.66 1.64
CA LYS A 901 18.69 -24.01 1.08
C LYS A 901 18.38 -25.11 2.10
N GLU A 902 18.80 -24.95 3.35
CA GLU A 902 18.49 -25.91 4.41
C GLU A 902 16.98 -25.98 4.68
N LEU A 903 16.30 -24.83 4.77
CA LEU A 903 14.86 -24.77 4.98
C LEU A 903 14.09 -25.40 3.82
N GLU A 904 14.48 -25.09 2.58
CA GLU A 904 13.91 -25.71 1.37
C GLU A 904 14.07 -27.24 1.40
N HIS A 905 15.24 -27.74 1.80
CA HIS A 905 15.47 -29.17 1.95
C HIS A 905 14.54 -29.80 3.00
N LYS A 906 14.38 -29.15 4.17
CA LYS A 906 13.50 -29.62 5.23
C LYS A 906 12.03 -29.68 4.80
N ILE A 907 11.55 -28.65 4.10
CA ILE A 907 10.17 -28.59 3.58
C ILE A 907 9.91 -29.70 2.56
N ASN A 908 10.88 -29.93 1.67
CA ASN A 908 10.79 -31.01 0.69
C ASN A 908 10.79 -32.40 1.36
N ALA A 909 11.48 -32.56 2.49
CA ALA A 909 11.52 -33.79 3.27
C ALA A 909 10.25 -34.06 4.11
N VAL A 910 9.39 -33.06 4.36
CA VAL A 910 8.11 -33.27 5.06
C VAL A 910 7.21 -34.21 4.26
N GLN A 911 6.86 -35.35 4.83
CA GLN A 911 5.93 -36.31 4.22
C GLN A 911 4.48 -35.87 4.34
#